data_AF-A0A2E5EM94-F1
#
_entry.id   AF-A0A2E5EM94-F1
#
_cell.length_a   1.000
_cell.length_b   1.000
_cell.length_c   1.000
_cell.angle_alpha   90.00
_cell.angle_beta   90.00
_cell.angle_gamma   90.00
#
_symmetry.space_group_name_H-M   'P 1'
#
loop_
_entity.id
_entity.type
_entity.pdbx_description
1 polymer ?
#
loop_
_entity_poly.entity_id
_entity_poly.type
_entity_poly.pdbx_seq_one_letter_code
_entity_poly.pdbx_strand_id
1 'polypeptide(L)'
;MIHGIKMEPNLKSNVFSLTRKTWGGFETITVRRALLGTGGLADGARSVLFRNSWALPHQPQPPNHLKTPERAPSNHSGLLNSARRCSSITGCGNMRMPHGVLFRLLSVLCLTLAIQCGHTAEESPILHCYISTGDNQWLGQSLPIDSPASIDASIDLLHRLGVKRLYWRGLEAAAWMDQFREREHNVRYWKFWKWFRHLYRTVDPDRVAVESAHKRGIEIWGVGNIFDWGAQAEVPPFKFYPYGGESSLRVDNPDWVPVDKSGLLKQGGPIELAYPEARKALVDLHVKYMKRDGYDGMTFLTYSENHSMRFQDEFGFSEPIVEEFKRRHRIDIRYQAWTRFATREDWRALRGEYVTAFLSELNAALPAKQRNVGFFLQPWNPHDPQPWNVPEVIQTAGSMKFDLEGWVRDGLVNDFLVYGYSDRRTQVRAVRNMRWMTRDTPVNVGILTSGPYTADWKRFQKEGVPTVIAFGEDAMYLDRSNLPQQPMSSLQSDDPLLVMKALSQVVYGKSKAGFEDVAPLMKHPHLIVRRLAVQSLGKIGGQDAIAAIEAALFDSENSIRCMAGVALRDAHGPNSVKAILRSIELHGNHMLAEIMRTTLPRIRPLPREELARAYRESKSVEVRQMAMRALTFMPDHSLVPTWVEAINDTDRFTRVAAVRGLAGVAHHDAMKLLLATIDHEDPVMANEACHALGSAIERNVRGTENLRESILLAIRNRYSKFGDSYEGTDADWAYRPVGNALLAFGEEGQSVLQSFVDQSTDRELAVKAWKSLYIRQRPNTFSEVAEKENEEAMRQRPIFLKKPVAPRLKQDFDDTAKWSPEGRGMVGDVNQVSGRWGALLDEGPHITREDALNGGQSLLIRRGGHSFTGHAMPEIDDRADYQLTLQLFRKNEHSTIVIQLRGPNGGGKQELALFVGEDEILRLRDEIGEKWISSGLTIKPREWTKITVTANRRTRRYTVAIREGDGDEQISRIDAPLNVQEKVRLMTLFPQPPEGSVTLVDDIALMEVR
;
A
#
# COMPACT_ATOMS: atom_id res chain seq x y z
N MET A 1 0.12 72.27 -9.43
CA MET A 1 1.28 72.97 -10.04
C MET A 1 2.13 71.87 -10.68
N ILE A 2 2.22 71.82 -12.01
CA ILE A 2 3.14 72.57 -12.91
C ILE A 2 4.46 71.80 -13.10
N HIS A 3 4.60 71.20 -14.29
CA HIS A 3 5.83 70.69 -14.94
C HIS A 3 6.56 69.51 -14.25
N GLY A 4 7.27 68.62 -14.96
CA GLY A 4 7.28 68.39 -16.42
C GLY A 4 8.45 67.52 -16.93
N ILE A 5 8.29 67.00 -18.15
CA ILE A 5 9.37 66.62 -19.11
C ILE A 5 10.16 65.30 -18.89
N LYS A 6 9.72 64.28 -19.66
CA LYS A 6 10.48 63.35 -20.54
C LYS A 6 11.41 62.21 -20.02
N MET A 7 11.03 61.01 -20.51
CA MET A 7 11.82 60.05 -21.35
C MET A 7 12.66 58.89 -20.75
N GLU A 8 12.08 57.69 -20.94
CA GLU A 8 12.70 56.51 -21.58
C GLU A 8 13.62 55.57 -20.75
N PRO A 9 13.80 54.28 -21.16
CA PRO A 9 13.22 53.21 -20.33
C PRO A 9 14.16 52.04 -20.00
N ASN A 10 13.79 51.18 -19.03
CA ASN A 10 13.98 49.72 -19.14
C ASN A 10 13.31 48.87 -18.02
N LEU A 11 13.16 47.58 -18.34
CA LEU A 11 13.17 46.37 -17.48
C LEU A 11 12.28 46.24 -16.21
N LYS A 12 11.31 45.32 -16.35
CA LYS A 12 10.93 44.23 -15.40
C LYS A 12 10.23 44.53 -14.05
N SER A 13 9.34 43.58 -13.75
CA SER A 13 8.84 43.12 -12.44
C SER A 13 7.50 43.67 -11.91
N ASN A 14 6.69 42.69 -11.48
CA ASN A 14 5.68 42.67 -10.42
C ASN A 14 4.47 43.63 -10.42
N VAL A 15 3.30 42.98 -10.51
CA VAL A 15 2.10 43.17 -9.66
C VAL A 15 1.47 44.57 -9.61
N PHE A 16 0.24 44.68 -10.13
CA PHE A 16 -0.85 45.36 -9.42
C PHE A 16 -2.22 44.76 -9.75
N SER A 17 -3.17 44.96 -8.84
CA SER A 17 -4.58 44.55 -8.93
C SER A 17 -5.48 45.75 -9.31
N LEU A 18 -6.83 45.60 -9.16
CA LEU A 18 -7.89 46.62 -9.35
C LEU A 18 -8.36 46.78 -10.85
N THR A 19 -9.65 46.98 -11.20
CA THR A 19 -10.92 46.96 -10.42
C THR A 19 -12.20 46.84 -11.29
N ARG A 20 -13.27 46.29 -10.67
CA ARG A 20 -14.72 46.67 -10.76
C ARG A 20 -15.55 46.53 -12.06
N LYS A 21 -16.71 45.84 -11.86
CA LYS A 21 -18.07 46.05 -12.45
C LYS A 21 -18.19 45.88 -13.98
N THR A 22 -19.16 45.14 -14.53
CA THR A 22 -20.63 45.20 -14.30
C THR A 22 -21.40 43.93 -14.71
N TRP A 23 -22.61 43.76 -14.13
CA TRP A 23 -23.86 43.20 -14.70
C TRP A 23 -23.85 42.05 -15.74
N GLY A 24 -24.49 40.94 -15.35
CA GLY A 24 -25.62 40.35 -16.11
C GLY A 24 -25.32 39.29 -17.19
N GLY A 25 -26.35 38.49 -17.51
CA GLY A 25 -26.38 37.57 -18.65
C GLY A 25 -26.45 36.07 -18.29
N PHE A 26 -27.46 35.38 -18.83
CA PHE A 26 -27.39 33.93 -19.06
C PHE A 26 -26.59 33.70 -20.35
N GLU A 27 -25.76 32.65 -20.40
CA GLU A 27 -25.65 31.84 -21.63
C GLU A 27 -25.14 30.43 -21.33
N THR A 28 -25.43 29.48 -22.21
CA THR A 28 -25.08 28.06 -22.04
C THR A 28 -24.34 27.56 -23.28
N ILE A 29 -23.02 27.37 -23.16
CA ILE A 29 -22.16 26.95 -24.28
C ILE A 29 -21.36 25.70 -23.86
N THR A 30 -21.37 24.67 -24.72
CA THR A 30 -20.71 23.38 -24.50
C THR A 30 -19.48 23.25 -25.39
N VAL A 31 -18.27 23.35 -24.83
CA VAL A 31 -17.00 23.16 -25.59
C VAL A 31 -16.01 22.25 -24.83
N ARG A 32 -15.17 21.59 -25.64
CA ARG A 32 -14.26 20.48 -25.38
C ARG A 32 -13.22 20.68 -24.25
N ARG A 33 -12.87 19.52 -23.68
CA ARG A 33 -11.68 19.14 -22.90
C ARG A 33 -10.37 19.83 -23.34
N ALA A 34 -9.75 20.57 -22.42
CA ALA A 34 -8.33 20.99 -22.40
C ALA A 34 -7.82 20.94 -20.92
N LEU A 35 -6.52 21.12 -20.68
CA LEU A 35 -5.85 20.82 -19.40
C LEU A 35 -5.28 22.05 -18.66
N LEU A 36 -5.00 21.86 -17.36
CA LEU A 36 -4.29 22.73 -16.39
C LEU A 36 -5.07 23.93 -15.78
N GLY A 37 -4.82 24.23 -14.49
CA GLY A 37 -5.05 25.58 -13.94
C GLY A 37 -5.91 25.78 -12.67
N THR A 38 -5.60 25.11 -11.55
CA THR A 38 -5.78 25.58 -10.14
C THR A 38 -6.96 26.50 -9.71
N GLY A 39 -7.73 26.09 -8.69
CA GLY A 39 -8.36 27.04 -7.74
C GLY A 39 -9.62 26.56 -7.01
N GLY A 40 -9.70 26.77 -5.68
CA GLY A 40 -10.98 26.80 -4.94
C GLY A 40 -11.37 25.57 -4.12
N LEU A 41 -10.50 25.05 -3.24
CA LEU A 41 -10.91 24.08 -2.21
C LEU A 41 -11.74 24.75 -1.11
N ALA A 42 -12.93 24.22 -0.84
CA ALA A 42 -13.80 24.62 0.26
C ALA A 42 -14.49 23.39 0.90
N ASP A 43 -13.69 22.40 1.33
CA ASP A 43 -14.19 21.17 1.94
C ASP A 43 -14.00 21.18 3.46
N GLY A 44 -15.12 21.20 4.20
CA GLY A 44 -15.13 21.09 5.65
C GLY A 44 -14.88 19.66 6.10
N ALA A 45 -13.95 19.46 7.02
CA ALA A 45 -13.44 18.14 7.42
C ALA A 45 -14.54 17.13 7.81
N ARG A 46 -14.92 16.26 6.87
CA ARG A 46 -15.75 15.08 7.14
C ARG A 46 -14.84 13.90 7.49
N SER A 47 -15.03 13.36 8.67
CA SER A 47 -14.28 12.20 9.16
C SER A 47 -14.58 10.96 8.30
N VAL A 48 -13.54 10.38 7.68
CA VAL A 48 -13.65 9.14 6.91
C VAL A 48 -13.80 7.95 7.86
N LEU A 49 -15.05 7.75 8.30
CA LEU A 49 -15.54 6.47 8.79
C LEU A 49 -15.62 5.49 7.61
N PHE A 50 -15.34 4.21 7.87
CA PHE A 50 -15.34 3.17 6.86
C PHE A 50 -16.67 3.12 6.07
N ARG A 51 -16.62 3.53 4.80
CA ARG A 51 -17.54 3.12 3.76
C ARG A 51 -16.76 2.29 2.74
N ASN A 52 -16.60 1.00 3.01
CA ASN A 52 -16.20 0.05 1.97
C ASN A 52 -17.25 0.12 0.84
N SER A 53 -16.82 -0.12 -0.40
CA SER A 53 -17.51 0.30 -1.63
C SER A 53 -18.79 -0.50 -1.96
N TRP A 54 -19.82 -0.37 -1.13
CA TRP A 54 -21.12 -1.02 -1.33
C TRP A 54 -22.12 -0.03 -1.94
N ALA A 55 -22.38 -0.18 -3.24
CA ALA A 55 -23.33 0.68 -3.95
C ALA A 55 -24.75 0.55 -3.41
N LEU A 56 -25.35 1.68 -3.02
CA LEU A 56 -26.79 1.82 -2.85
C LEU A 56 -27.37 2.29 -4.20
N PRO A 57 -28.27 1.54 -4.85
CA PRO A 57 -28.92 2.00 -6.07
C PRO A 57 -29.89 3.16 -5.77
N HIS A 58 -30.04 4.07 -6.73
CA HIS A 58 -30.98 5.19 -6.62
C HIS A 58 -32.43 4.70 -6.54
N GLN A 59 -33.25 5.39 -5.73
CA GLN A 59 -34.70 5.21 -5.79
C GLN A 59 -35.26 5.86 -7.07
N PRO A 60 -36.18 5.19 -7.80
CA PRO A 60 -36.95 5.83 -8.86
C PRO A 60 -38.06 6.70 -8.26
N GLN A 61 -38.28 7.90 -8.80
CA GLN A 61 -39.51 8.66 -8.56
C GLN A 61 -40.59 8.30 -9.59
N PRO A 62 -41.89 8.34 -9.22
CA PRO A 62 -42.99 8.05 -10.14
C PRO A 62 -43.21 9.19 -11.16
N PRO A 63 -43.80 8.89 -12.34
CA PRO A 63 -44.09 9.89 -13.36
C PRO A 63 -45.28 10.77 -12.98
N ASN A 64 -45.37 11.96 -13.59
CA ASN A 64 -46.55 12.81 -13.49
C ASN A 64 -46.90 13.46 -14.83
N HIS A 65 -48.15 13.89 -15.00
CA HIS A 65 -48.80 13.99 -16.32
C HIS A 65 -48.62 15.33 -17.08
N LEU A 66 -48.54 15.18 -18.41
CA LEU A 66 -49.15 16.02 -19.47
C LEU A 66 -49.20 17.56 -19.31
N LYS A 67 -48.60 18.25 -20.29
CA LYS A 67 -49.32 19.23 -21.15
C LYS A 67 -48.56 19.52 -22.45
N THR A 68 -49.29 19.53 -23.57
CA THR A 68 -48.85 20.02 -24.89
C THR A 68 -49.29 21.48 -25.07
N PRO A 69 -48.77 22.22 -26.07
CA PRO A 69 -49.40 22.21 -27.40
C PRO A 69 -48.43 22.26 -28.60
N GLU A 70 -49.02 22.01 -29.79
CA GLU A 70 -48.74 22.49 -31.17
C GLU A 70 -47.43 23.24 -31.52
N ARG A 71 -46.86 23.14 -32.75
CA ARG A 71 -47.48 22.86 -34.07
C ARG A 71 -46.46 22.28 -35.09
N ALA A 72 -46.95 21.69 -36.18
CA ALA A 72 -46.16 21.14 -37.33
C ALA A 72 -46.15 22.14 -38.53
N PRO A 73 -45.82 21.81 -39.81
CA PRO A 73 -45.59 20.52 -40.53
C PRO A 73 -44.07 20.20 -40.65
N SER A 74 -43.52 19.27 -41.46
CA SER A 74 -43.96 18.39 -42.58
C SER A 74 -43.07 17.10 -42.60
N ASN A 75 -43.11 16.10 -43.51
CA ASN A 75 -43.82 15.91 -44.79
C ASN A 75 -43.99 14.40 -45.20
N HIS A 76 -44.46 14.15 -46.43
CA HIS A 76 -44.40 12.93 -47.30
C HIS A 76 -43.74 11.63 -46.74
N SER A 77 -44.40 10.46 -46.56
CA SER A 77 -45.32 9.59 -47.39
C SER A 77 -44.59 8.38 -48.01
N GLY A 78 -45.09 7.13 -48.04
CA GLY A 78 -46.29 6.46 -47.45
C GLY A 78 -45.90 5.07 -46.88
N LEU A 79 -46.61 3.93 -46.95
CA LEU A 79 -47.92 3.45 -47.49
C LEU A 79 -48.47 2.37 -46.49
N LEU A 80 -49.78 2.08 -46.33
CA LEU A 80 -50.68 1.15 -47.08
C LEU A 80 -50.07 -0.26 -47.36
N ASN A 81 -50.70 -1.42 -47.13
CA ASN A 81 -52.10 -1.84 -46.83
C ASN A 81 -52.09 -3.31 -46.29
N SER A 82 -53.14 -4.00 -45.77
CA SER A 82 -54.48 -3.66 -45.23
C SER A 82 -55.25 -4.90 -44.73
N ALA A 83 -56.25 -4.71 -43.83
CA ALA A 83 -57.59 -5.37 -43.81
C ALA A 83 -57.73 -6.92 -43.60
N ARG A 84 -58.85 -7.50 -43.12
CA ARG A 84 -60.13 -7.09 -42.46
C ARG A 84 -60.67 -8.32 -41.67
N ARG A 85 -61.38 -8.20 -40.53
CA ARG A 85 -62.87 -8.17 -40.35
C ARG A 85 -63.65 -9.18 -41.24
N CYS A 86 -64.73 -9.87 -40.83
CA CYS A 86 -65.75 -9.55 -39.82
C CYS A 86 -66.71 -10.77 -39.52
N SER A 87 -67.48 -10.72 -38.40
CA SER A 87 -68.91 -11.14 -38.19
C SER A 87 -69.60 -12.29 -38.97
N SER A 88 -70.59 -13.06 -38.46
CA SER A 88 -71.28 -13.23 -37.14
C SER A 88 -72.43 -14.28 -37.23
N ILE A 89 -73.31 -14.38 -36.21
CA ILE A 89 -74.75 -14.80 -36.25
C ILE A 89 -75.19 -16.29 -36.09
N THR A 90 -75.79 -16.57 -34.91
CA THR A 90 -76.96 -17.43 -34.51
C THR A 90 -77.25 -18.83 -35.09
N GLY A 91 -77.82 -19.72 -34.24
CA GLY A 91 -78.73 -20.80 -34.64
C GLY A 91 -79.15 -21.77 -33.52
N CYS A 92 -80.46 -21.88 -33.21
CA CYS A 92 -80.99 -22.72 -32.11
C CYS A 92 -81.19 -24.21 -32.47
N GLY A 93 -81.22 -25.10 -31.47
CA GLY A 93 -81.70 -26.49 -31.62
C GLY A 93 -81.75 -27.28 -30.30
N ASN A 94 -82.92 -27.82 -29.92
CA ASN A 94 -83.14 -28.55 -28.66
C ASN A 94 -83.02 -30.08 -28.82
N MET A 95 -82.37 -30.76 -27.86
CA MET A 95 -82.79 -32.09 -27.41
C MET A 95 -82.22 -32.45 -26.02
N ARG A 96 -82.91 -33.29 -25.25
CA ARG A 96 -82.50 -33.74 -23.90
C ARG A 96 -82.10 -35.21 -23.89
N MET A 97 -80.89 -35.48 -23.36
CA MET A 97 -80.43 -36.63 -22.55
C MET A 97 -80.91 -38.07 -22.87
N PRO A 98 -80.00 -39.06 -22.82
CA PRO A 98 -79.83 -39.77 -21.53
C PRO A 98 -78.38 -40.08 -21.10
N HIS A 99 -78.25 -40.31 -19.79
CA HIS A 99 -77.19 -40.99 -19.02
C HIS A 99 -75.78 -41.20 -19.63
N GLY A 100 -74.82 -40.38 -19.17
CA GLY A 100 -73.37 -40.65 -19.31
C GLY A 100 -72.43 -39.75 -18.50
N VAL A 101 -72.95 -38.89 -17.62
CA VAL A 101 -72.22 -37.71 -17.11
C VAL A 101 -71.33 -37.99 -15.88
N LEU A 102 -71.62 -39.04 -15.10
CA LEU A 102 -70.97 -39.25 -13.80
C LEU A 102 -69.46 -39.57 -13.89
N PHE A 103 -68.97 -40.05 -15.04
CA PHE A 103 -67.58 -40.49 -15.21
C PHE A 103 -66.60 -39.43 -15.76
N ARG A 104 -67.06 -38.24 -16.15
CA ARG A 104 -66.18 -37.17 -16.67
C ARG A 104 -65.95 -35.99 -15.71
N LEU A 105 -66.76 -35.84 -14.66
CA LEU A 105 -66.58 -34.76 -13.68
C LEU A 105 -65.39 -34.99 -12.73
N LEU A 106 -65.08 -36.24 -12.40
CA LEU A 106 -63.87 -36.59 -11.61
C LEU A 106 -62.58 -36.30 -12.37
N SER A 107 -62.52 -36.61 -13.67
CA SER A 107 -61.33 -36.38 -14.50
C SER A 107 -60.93 -34.91 -14.60
N VAL A 108 -61.91 -34.01 -14.74
CA VAL A 108 -61.66 -32.57 -14.88
C VAL A 108 -61.22 -31.94 -13.57
N LEU A 109 -61.79 -32.36 -12.43
CA LEU A 109 -61.41 -31.82 -11.12
C LEU A 109 -59.98 -32.20 -10.72
N CYS A 110 -59.53 -33.41 -11.08
CA CYS A 110 -58.14 -33.82 -10.90
C CYS A 110 -57.17 -33.02 -11.79
N LEU A 111 -57.54 -32.67 -13.03
CA LEU A 111 -56.69 -31.85 -13.89
C LEU A 111 -56.63 -30.38 -13.44
N THR A 112 -57.73 -29.78 -12.96
CA THR A 112 -57.67 -28.39 -12.45
C THR A 112 -56.86 -28.27 -11.17
N LEU A 113 -56.90 -29.28 -10.28
CA LEU A 113 -56.03 -29.33 -9.10
C LEU A 113 -54.55 -29.57 -9.49
N ALA A 114 -54.27 -30.43 -10.46
CA ALA A 114 -52.90 -30.65 -10.95
C ALA A 114 -52.27 -29.38 -11.56
N ILE A 115 -53.06 -28.59 -12.31
CA ILE A 115 -52.58 -27.38 -12.99
C ILE A 115 -52.26 -26.24 -12.00
N GLN A 116 -52.85 -26.20 -10.81
CA GLN A 116 -52.49 -25.21 -9.77
C GLN A 116 -51.30 -25.60 -8.89
N CYS A 117 -50.87 -26.87 -8.90
CA CYS A 117 -49.55 -27.28 -8.38
C CYS A 117 -48.44 -27.25 -9.45
N GLY A 118 -48.72 -26.74 -10.64
CA GLY A 118 -47.80 -26.64 -11.79
C GLY A 118 -46.76 -25.51 -11.73
N HIS A 119 -46.42 -24.98 -10.56
CA HIS A 119 -45.19 -24.20 -10.43
C HIS A 119 -44.00 -25.16 -10.53
N THR A 120 -43.42 -25.28 -11.72
CA THR A 120 -42.03 -25.75 -11.83
C THR A 120 -41.17 -24.83 -10.99
N ALA A 121 -40.70 -25.30 -9.84
CA ALA A 121 -39.80 -24.52 -9.01
C ALA A 121 -38.58 -24.13 -9.85
N GLU A 122 -38.35 -22.82 -10.07
CA GLU A 122 -37.06 -22.40 -10.61
C GLU A 122 -36.01 -22.87 -9.62
N GLU A 123 -35.11 -23.75 -10.07
CA GLU A 123 -34.07 -24.32 -9.22
C GLU A 123 -33.32 -23.21 -8.50
N SER A 124 -33.35 -23.27 -7.16
CA SER A 124 -32.74 -22.24 -6.32
C SER A 124 -31.26 -22.13 -6.67
N PRO A 125 -30.76 -20.92 -6.96
CA PRO A 125 -29.42 -20.75 -7.51
C PRO A 125 -28.36 -21.23 -6.52
N ILE A 126 -27.30 -21.84 -7.04
CA ILE A 126 -26.19 -22.31 -6.22
C ILE A 126 -25.57 -21.10 -5.48
N LEU A 127 -25.75 -21.08 -4.16
CA LEU A 127 -25.34 -20.00 -3.29
C LEU A 127 -24.11 -20.44 -2.49
N HIS A 128 -23.00 -19.72 -2.63
CA HIS A 128 -21.83 -19.86 -1.76
C HIS A 128 -21.71 -18.61 -0.88
N CYS A 129 -20.93 -18.65 0.20
CA CYS A 129 -20.67 -17.49 1.07
C CYS A 129 -19.16 -17.25 1.20
N TYR A 130 -18.74 -16.00 1.35
CA TYR A 130 -17.37 -15.60 1.72
C TYR A 130 -17.37 -14.84 3.04
N ILE A 131 -16.52 -15.28 3.99
CA ILE A 131 -16.31 -14.65 5.28
C ILE A 131 -14.83 -14.27 5.42
N SER A 132 -14.59 -12.97 5.64
CA SER A 132 -13.26 -12.35 5.66
C SER A 132 -12.44 -12.62 6.94
N THR A 133 -13.09 -13.16 7.98
CA THR A 133 -12.61 -13.38 9.36
C THR A 133 -12.02 -12.14 10.05
N GLY A 134 -10.90 -11.60 9.57
CA GLY A 134 -10.24 -10.41 10.10
C GLY A 134 -11.14 -9.17 10.13
N ASP A 135 -11.89 -8.90 9.05
CA ASP A 135 -12.85 -7.77 9.03
C ASP A 135 -13.95 -7.94 10.09
N ASN A 136 -14.44 -9.16 10.32
CA ASN A 136 -15.49 -9.41 11.32
C ASN A 136 -15.01 -9.06 12.75
N GLN A 137 -13.70 -9.16 13.02
CA GLN A 137 -13.09 -8.75 14.29
C GLN A 137 -12.91 -7.22 14.41
N TRP A 138 -12.77 -6.49 13.29
CA TRP A 138 -12.78 -5.02 13.27
C TRP A 138 -14.19 -4.42 13.25
N LEU A 139 -15.15 -5.17 12.71
CA LEU A 139 -16.53 -4.77 12.47
C LEU A 139 -17.48 -5.66 13.28
N GLY A 140 -17.55 -5.45 14.60
CA GLY A 140 -18.36 -6.28 15.50
C GLY A 140 -19.86 -6.36 15.18
N GLN A 141 -20.37 -5.50 14.28
CA GLN A 141 -21.73 -5.58 13.70
C GLN A 141 -21.89 -6.59 12.54
N SER A 142 -20.79 -7.15 12.01
CA SER A 142 -20.83 -8.22 11.02
C SER A 142 -21.27 -9.56 11.64
N LEU A 143 -21.57 -10.57 10.82
CA LEU A 143 -21.84 -11.94 11.30
C LEU A 143 -20.79 -12.39 12.34
N PRO A 144 -21.22 -12.89 13.51
CA PRO A 144 -20.34 -13.14 14.63
C PRO A 144 -19.60 -14.47 14.49
N ILE A 145 -18.31 -14.46 14.82
CA ILE A 145 -17.39 -15.59 14.64
C ILE A 145 -16.35 -15.66 15.79
N ASP A 146 -16.69 -15.07 16.92
CA ASP A 146 -15.82 -14.78 18.08
C ASP A 146 -16.09 -15.71 19.29
N SER A 147 -17.02 -16.65 19.16
CA SER A 147 -17.29 -17.73 20.11
C SER A 147 -17.80 -18.97 19.36
N PRO A 148 -17.71 -20.20 19.91
CA PRO A 148 -18.26 -21.38 19.25
C PRO A 148 -19.77 -21.31 18.99
N ALA A 149 -20.53 -20.72 19.93
CA ALA A 149 -21.95 -20.48 19.77
C ALA A 149 -22.25 -19.45 18.66
N SER A 150 -21.40 -18.44 18.50
CA SER A 150 -21.52 -17.46 17.42
C SER A 150 -21.20 -18.07 16.04
N ILE A 151 -20.13 -18.87 15.95
CA ILE A 151 -19.73 -19.56 14.72
C ILE A 151 -20.82 -20.56 14.29
N ASP A 152 -21.31 -21.41 15.20
CA ASP A 152 -22.35 -22.39 14.89
C ASP A 152 -23.66 -21.72 14.45
N ALA A 153 -24.10 -20.64 15.13
CA ALA A 153 -25.31 -19.91 14.75
C ALA A 153 -25.17 -19.11 13.44
N SER A 154 -23.98 -18.59 13.12
CA SER A 154 -23.68 -17.97 11.83
C SER A 154 -23.75 -18.99 10.69
N ILE A 155 -23.18 -20.18 10.88
CA ILE A 155 -23.19 -21.25 9.88
C ILE A 155 -24.59 -21.90 9.77
N ASP A 156 -25.35 -21.97 10.86
CA ASP A 156 -26.77 -22.39 10.84
C ASP A 156 -27.63 -21.44 10.01
N LEU A 157 -27.45 -20.12 10.14
CA LEU A 157 -28.08 -19.14 9.25
C LEU A 157 -27.70 -19.40 7.79
N LEU A 158 -26.41 -19.54 7.46
CA LEU A 158 -25.97 -19.78 6.09
C LEU A 158 -26.56 -21.09 5.50
N HIS A 159 -26.61 -22.16 6.31
CA HIS A 159 -27.27 -23.42 5.94
C HIS A 159 -28.77 -23.22 5.64
N ARG A 160 -29.51 -22.50 6.51
CA ARG A 160 -30.93 -22.16 6.30
C ARG A 160 -31.17 -21.28 5.07
N LEU A 161 -30.18 -20.47 4.66
CA LEU A 161 -30.21 -19.72 3.40
C LEU A 161 -29.84 -20.55 2.17
N GLY A 162 -29.57 -21.86 2.34
CA GLY A 162 -29.26 -22.79 1.26
C GLY A 162 -27.80 -22.76 0.79
N VAL A 163 -26.90 -22.13 1.54
CA VAL A 163 -25.46 -22.05 1.19
C VAL A 163 -24.85 -23.46 1.08
N LYS A 164 -24.08 -23.70 0.01
CA LYS A 164 -23.44 -24.99 -0.29
C LYS A 164 -21.94 -25.02 -0.01
N ARG A 165 -21.25 -23.88 -0.23
CA ARG A 165 -19.84 -23.71 0.09
C ARG A 165 -19.58 -22.42 0.88
N LEU A 166 -18.68 -22.51 1.85
CA LEU A 166 -18.17 -21.40 2.64
C LEU A 166 -16.68 -21.18 2.31
N TYR A 167 -16.35 -20.04 1.71
CA TYR A 167 -14.98 -19.55 1.57
C TYR A 167 -14.61 -18.78 2.84
N TRP A 168 -13.80 -19.39 3.70
CA TRP A 168 -13.47 -18.90 5.04
C TRP A 168 -12.02 -18.41 5.08
N ARG A 169 -11.79 -17.10 5.25
CA ARG A 169 -10.45 -16.48 5.36
C ARG A 169 -9.77 -16.74 6.72
N GLY A 170 -9.86 -17.97 7.19
CA GLY A 170 -9.13 -18.48 8.36
C GLY A 170 -7.70 -18.87 8.01
N LEU A 171 -7.49 -19.47 6.83
CA LEU A 171 -6.16 -19.94 6.38
C LEU A 171 -5.10 -18.81 6.35
N GLU A 172 -5.44 -17.63 5.82
CA GLU A 172 -4.67 -16.39 5.98
C GLU A 172 -4.38 -16.07 7.45
N ALA A 173 -5.44 -16.00 8.25
CA ALA A 173 -5.41 -15.53 9.63
C ALA A 173 -4.57 -16.45 10.54
N ALA A 174 -4.67 -17.76 10.36
CA ALA A 174 -3.88 -18.77 11.05
C ALA A 174 -2.40 -18.71 10.63
N ALA A 175 -2.11 -18.52 9.34
CA ALA A 175 -0.76 -18.33 8.83
C ALA A 175 -0.10 -17.04 9.37
N TRP A 176 -0.86 -15.95 9.48
CA TRP A 176 -0.40 -14.73 10.16
C TRP A 176 -0.12 -14.95 11.66
N MET A 177 -0.95 -15.71 12.38
CA MET A 177 -0.73 -16.01 13.80
C MET A 177 0.49 -16.89 14.08
N ASP A 178 0.93 -17.65 13.07
CA ASP A 178 2.16 -18.43 13.07
C ASP A 178 3.41 -17.58 12.77
N GLN A 179 3.31 -16.68 11.78
CA GLN A 179 4.48 -16.01 11.18
C GLN A 179 4.66 -14.52 11.54
N PHE A 180 3.64 -13.78 11.99
CA PHE A 180 3.78 -12.33 12.13
C PHE A 180 4.58 -11.93 13.38
N ARG A 181 5.63 -11.13 13.14
CA ARG A 181 6.31 -10.28 14.12
C ARG A 181 5.55 -8.96 14.22
N GLU A 182 4.96 -8.72 15.39
CA GLU A 182 4.05 -7.60 15.65
C GLU A 182 4.80 -6.40 16.22
N ARG A 183 4.43 -5.18 15.81
CA ARG A 183 5.09 -3.95 16.27
C ARG A 183 4.25 -3.23 17.33
N GLU A 184 4.64 -3.35 18.61
CA GLU A 184 3.86 -2.82 19.74
C GLU A 184 3.73 -1.30 19.78
N HIS A 185 4.58 -0.59 19.04
CA HIS A 185 4.48 0.85 18.81
C HIS A 185 3.21 1.22 18.05
N ASN A 186 2.73 0.38 17.13
CA ASN A 186 1.43 0.57 16.50
C ASN A 186 0.33 0.09 17.45
N VAL A 187 0.02 0.94 18.43
CA VAL A 187 -0.92 0.63 19.51
C VAL A 187 -2.24 0.04 19.00
N ARG A 188 -2.87 0.60 17.95
CA ARG A 188 -4.18 0.12 17.48
C ARG A 188 -4.11 -1.30 16.91
N TYR A 189 -3.05 -1.66 16.17
CA TYR A 189 -2.85 -3.03 15.69
C TYR A 189 -2.33 -3.97 16.78
N TRP A 190 -1.52 -3.51 17.74
CA TRP A 190 -1.07 -4.33 18.88
C TRP A 190 -2.22 -4.89 19.72
N LYS A 191 -3.29 -4.11 19.96
CA LYS A 191 -4.53 -4.61 20.61
C LYS A 191 -5.38 -5.49 19.69
N PHE A 192 -5.31 -5.33 18.37
CA PHE A 192 -5.96 -6.25 17.43
C PHE A 192 -5.28 -7.62 17.47
N TRP A 193 -3.96 -7.66 17.30
CA TRP A 193 -3.21 -8.91 17.29
C TRP A 193 -3.24 -9.64 18.64
N LYS A 194 -3.20 -8.94 19.77
CA LYS A 194 -3.41 -9.56 21.09
C LYS A 194 -4.79 -10.23 21.23
N TRP A 195 -5.83 -9.63 20.66
CA TRP A 195 -7.16 -10.25 20.59
C TRP A 195 -7.21 -11.43 19.63
N PHE A 196 -6.58 -11.31 18.45
CA PHE A 196 -6.52 -12.36 17.44
C PHE A 196 -5.75 -13.60 17.95
N ARG A 197 -4.58 -13.40 18.59
CA ARG A 197 -3.84 -14.47 19.30
C ARG A 197 -4.62 -15.06 20.46
N HIS A 198 -5.47 -14.28 21.15
CA HIS A 198 -6.35 -14.85 22.18
C HIS A 198 -7.39 -15.77 21.54
N LEU A 199 -8.13 -15.29 20.53
CA LEU A 199 -9.17 -16.05 19.82
C LEU A 199 -8.63 -17.37 19.22
N TYR A 200 -7.48 -17.33 18.55
CA TYR A 200 -6.83 -18.53 18.00
C TYR A 200 -6.27 -19.50 19.07
N ARG A 201 -6.15 -19.07 20.34
CA ARG A 201 -5.73 -19.94 21.46
C ARG A 201 -6.89 -20.47 22.31
N THR A 202 -8.03 -19.76 22.35
CA THR A 202 -9.17 -20.10 23.23
C THR A 202 -10.41 -20.59 22.49
N VAL A 203 -10.54 -20.30 21.18
CA VAL A 203 -11.66 -20.73 20.33
C VAL A 203 -11.18 -21.57 19.15
N ASP A 204 -10.01 -21.27 18.57
CA ASP A 204 -9.51 -21.85 17.29
C ASP A 204 -10.59 -21.82 16.20
N PRO A 205 -11.00 -20.61 15.77
CA PRO A 205 -12.28 -20.38 15.08
C PRO A 205 -12.40 -21.12 13.75
N ASP A 206 -11.28 -21.46 13.13
CA ASP A 206 -11.19 -22.21 11.87
C ASP A 206 -11.69 -23.64 12.03
N ARG A 207 -11.18 -24.36 13.05
CA ARG A 207 -11.62 -25.72 13.34
C ARG A 207 -13.10 -25.77 13.69
N VAL A 208 -13.56 -24.81 14.50
CA VAL A 208 -14.97 -24.71 14.88
C VAL A 208 -15.86 -24.41 13.67
N ALA A 209 -15.38 -23.59 12.73
CA ALA A 209 -16.09 -23.33 11.47
C ALA A 209 -16.15 -24.59 10.59
N VAL A 210 -15.06 -25.36 10.48
CA VAL A 210 -15.02 -26.62 9.72
C VAL A 210 -15.96 -27.67 10.32
N GLU A 211 -15.83 -27.94 11.63
CA GLU A 211 -16.67 -28.91 12.35
C GLU A 211 -18.17 -28.56 12.25
N SER A 212 -18.52 -27.26 12.32
CA SER A 212 -19.90 -26.77 12.18
C SER A 212 -20.44 -26.80 10.75
N ALA A 213 -19.59 -26.56 9.74
CA ALA A 213 -19.95 -26.64 8.32
C ALA A 213 -20.16 -28.09 7.86
N HIS A 214 -19.24 -28.99 8.20
CA HIS A 214 -19.33 -30.42 7.88
C HIS A 214 -20.55 -31.08 8.52
N LYS A 215 -20.86 -30.76 9.79
CA LYS A 215 -22.10 -31.16 10.48
C LYS A 215 -23.39 -30.78 9.72
N ARG A 216 -23.33 -29.78 8.84
CA ARG A 216 -24.45 -29.25 8.05
C ARG A 216 -24.35 -29.53 6.55
N GLY A 217 -23.39 -30.34 6.12
CA GLY A 217 -23.16 -30.66 4.71
C GLY A 217 -22.75 -29.45 3.86
N ILE A 218 -22.09 -28.46 4.48
CA ILE A 218 -21.48 -27.32 3.78
C ILE A 218 -20.01 -27.63 3.55
N GLU A 219 -19.57 -27.50 2.30
CA GLU A 219 -18.16 -27.57 1.91
C GLU A 219 -17.43 -26.30 2.37
N ILE A 220 -16.24 -26.41 2.97
CA ILE A 220 -15.52 -25.26 3.52
C ILE A 220 -14.10 -25.17 2.96
N TRP A 221 -13.80 -24.02 2.35
CA TRP A 221 -12.53 -23.74 1.69
C TRP A 221 -11.76 -22.65 2.46
N GLY A 222 -10.52 -22.95 2.82
CA GLY A 222 -9.64 -21.96 3.46
C GLY A 222 -9.20 -20.89 2.45
N VAL A 223 -9.52 -19.63 2.71
CA VAL A 223 -9.00 -18.51 1.91
C VAL A 223 -7.66 -18.08 2.49
N GLY A 224 -6.60 -18.30 1.72
CA GLY A 224 -5.25 -17.82 1.99
C GLY A 224 -4.88 -16.65 1.08
N ASN A 225 -3.64 -16.20 1.21
CA ASN A 225 -3.10 -15.04 0.52
C ASN A 225 -1.66 -15.34 0.04
N ILE A 226 -1.38 -15.16 -1.25
CA ILE A 226 -0.04 -15.46 -1.80
C ILE A 226 0.93 -14.31 -1.49
N PHE A 227 0.41 -13.08 -1.45
CA PHE A 227 1.21 -11.86 -1.54
C PHE A 227 1.11 -10.93 -0.33
N ASP A 228 0.43 -11.29 0.76
CA ASP A 228 0.21 -10.38 1.90
C ASP A 228 0.85 -10.85 3.21
N TRP A 229 2.18 -10.77 3.26
CA TRP A 229 3.00 -11.20 4.39
C TRP A 229 3.43 -10.04 5.30
N GLY A 230 2.67 -8.95 5.29
CA GLY A 230 2.98 -7.72 6.02
C GLY A 230 4.11 -6.92 5.38
N ALA A 231 4.60 -5.89 6.08
CA ALA A 231 5.54 -4.92 5.51
C ALA A 231 6.44 -4.28 6.56
N GLN A 232 7.52 -3.65 6.06
CA GLN A 232 8.55 -2.99 6.85
C GLN A 232 7.98 -1.81 7.64
N ALA A 233 8.65 -1.44 8.73
CA ALA A 233 8.08 -0.49 9.69
C ALA A 233 7.82 0.91 9.09
N GLU A 234 8.61 1.34 8.08
CA GLU A 234 8.41 2.62 7.39
C GLU A 234 7.31 2.61 6.32
N VAL A 235 6.79 1.44 5.93
CA VAL A 235 5.79 1.34 4.85
C VAL A 235 4.50 2.03 5.30
N PRO A 236 3.88 2.91 4.50
CA PRO A 236 2.74 3.66 4.97
C PRO A 236 1.58 2.72 5.31
N PRO A 237 1.07 2.77 6.55
CA PRO A 237 0.04 1.87 7.00
C PRO A 237 -1.34 2.51 6.90
N PHE A 238 -2.36 1.71 7.23
CA PHE A 238 -3.65 2.25 7.57
C PHE A 238 -3.56 3.07 8.88
N LYS A 239 -3.68 4.39 8.73
CA LYS A 239 -3.71 5.45 9.75
C LYS A 239 -2.40 5.79 10.46
N PHE A 240 -1.74 4.84 11.13
CA PHE A 240 -0.71 5.16 12.13
C PHE A 240 0.55 4.31 11.96
N TYR A 241 1.73 4.95 11.93
CA TYR A 241 3.03 4.27 11.93
C TYR A 241 3.34 3.60 13.29
N PRO A 242 4.24 2.58 13.32
CA PRO A 242 4.81 1.85 12.18
C PRO A 242 3.78 0.92 11.48
N TYR A 243 4.16 0.28 10.39
CA TYR A 243 3.36 -0.82 9.84
C TYR A 243 3.19 -1.97 10.87
N GLY A 244 1.95 -2.46 11.02
CA GLY A 244 1.51 -3.20 12.21
C GLY A 244 2.15 -4.56 12.46
N GLY A 245 2.79 -5.16 11.46
CA GLY A 245 3.56 -6.40 11.59
C GLY A 245 4.10 -6.92 10.26
N GLU A 246 4.99 -7.91 10.33
CA GLU A 246 5.64 -8.51 9.16
C GLU A 246 5.99 -9.98 9.41
N SER A 247 5.88 -10.82 8.39
CA SER A 247 6.18 -12.25 8.47
C SER A 247 7.65 -12.53 8.78
N SER A 248 7.93 -13.45 9.69
CA SER A 248 9.28 -14.00 9.95
C SER A 248 9.96 -14.47 8.65
N LEU A 249 9.20 -15.06 7.72
CA LEU A 249 9.75 -15.46 6.42
C LEU A 249 10.39 -14.31 5.64
N ARG A 250 9.89 -13.06 5.78
CA ARG A 250 10.45 -11.85 5.18
C ARG A 250 11.57 -11.23 6.01
N VAL A 251 11.45 -11.25 7.34
CA VAL A 251 12.42 -10.61 8.24
C VAL A 251 13.70 -11.45 8.38
N ASP A 252 13.58 -12.78 8.39
CA ASP A 252 14.73 -13.70 8.50
C ASP A 252 15.39 -13.99 7.14
N ASN A 253 14.67 -13.80 6.03
CA ASN A 253 15.19 -13.98 4.67
C ASN A 253 15.02 -12.66 3.88
N PRO A 254 15.83 -11.62 4.17
CA PRO A 254 15.63 -10.27 3.62
C PRO A 254 15.73 -10.20 2.09
N ASP A 255 16.34 -11.19 1.44
CA ASP A 255 16.49 -11.29 -0.01
C ASP A 255 15.25 -11.87 -0.72
N TRP A 256 14.35 -12.52 0.03
CA TRP A 256 13.04 -12.98 -0.45
C TRP A 256 12.01 -11.84 -0.53
N VAL A 257 12.37 -10.61 -0.16
CA VAL A 257 11.49 -9.46 -0.28
C VAL A 257 11.75 -8.78 -1.64
N PRO A 258 10.75 -8.66 -2.54
CA PRO A 258 10.99 -8.09 -3.87
C PRO A 258 11.56 -6.68 -3.83
N VAL A 259 12.52 -6.42 -4.72
CA VAL A 259 13.25 -5.14 -4.82
C VAL A 259 12.93 -4.38 -6.10
N ASP A 260 13.20 -3.07 -6.06
CA ASP A 260 13.23 -2.19 -7.22
C ASP A 260 14.48 -2.42 -8.09
N LYS A 261 14.53 -1.79 -9.28
CA LYS A 261 15.67 -1.86 -10.21
C LYS A 261 17.05 -1.58 -9.58
N SER A 262 17.12 -0.73 -8.55
CA SER A 262 18.38 -0.38 -7.89
C SER A 262 18.80 -1.38 -6.79
N GLY A 263 17.84 -2.09 -6.20
CA GLY A 263 18.00 -2.92 -5.00
C GLY A 263 17.84 -2.17 -3.66
N LEU A 264 17.43 -0.90 -3.68
CA LEU A 264 17.41 -0.02 -2.50
C LEU A 264 16.03 0.10 -1.84
N LEU A 265 14.96 -0.10 -2.60
CA LEU A 265 13.58 -0.07 -2.14
C LEU A 265 13.02 -1.50 -2.14
N LYS A 266 12.28 -1.84 -1.09
CA LYS A 266 11.69 -3.16 -0.87
C LYS A 266 10.17 -3.09 -0.85
N GLN A 267 9.51 -4.05 -1.48
CA GLN A 267 8.05 -4.11 -1.57
C GLN A 267 7.43 -4.53 -0.22
N GLY A 268 6.35 -3.87 0.19
CA GLY A 268 5.49 -4.34 1.28
C GLY A 268 4.53 -5.40 0.76
N GLY A 269 4.29 -6.47 1.51
CA GLY A 269 3.40 -7.58 1.14
C GLY A 269 4.14 -8.82 0.63
N PRO A 270 4.53 -8.91 -0.66
CA PRO A 270 4.89 -10.19 -1.27
C PRO A 270 6.14 -10.85 -0.69
N ILE A 271 6.21 -12.18 -0.88
CA ILE A 271 7.44 -12.98 -0.82
C ILE A 271 7.78 -13.37 -2.26
N GLU A 272 9.05 -13.27 -2.62
CA GLU A 272 9.53 -13.48 -3.98
C GLU A 272 9.55 -14.96 -4.35
N LEU A 273 8.55 -15.39 -5.13
CA LEU A 273 8.39 -16.79 -5.54
C LEU A 273 9.49 -17.27 -6.49
N ALA A 274 10.37 -16.39 -6.97
CA ALA A 274 11.52 -16.80 -7.78
C ALA A 274 12.49 -17.73 -7.03
N TYR A 275 12.64 -17.56 -5.71
CA TYR A 275 13.45 -18.45 -4.86
C TYR A 275 12.70 -19.76 -4.56
N PRO A 276 13.26 -20.95 -4.90
CA PRO A 276 12.64 -22.24 -4.56
C PRO A 276 12.40 -22.44 -3.06
N GLU A 277 13.29 -21.92 -2.22
CA GLU A 277 13.23 -22.03 -0.76
C GLU A 277 12.04 -21.23 -0.21
N ALA A 278 11.78 -20.05 -0.79
CA ALA A 278 10.66 -19.18 -0.43
C ALA A 278 9.32 -19.83 -0.83
N ARG A 279 9.24 -20.41 -2.04
CA ARG A 279 8.05 -21.19 -2.44
C ARG A 279 7.84 -22.38 -1.53
N LYS A 280 8.90 -23.15 -1.22
CA LYS A 280 8.81 -24.32 -0.33
C LYS A 280 8.30 -23.93 1.06
N ALA A 281 8.83 -22.86 1.66
CA ALA A 281 8.36 -22.37 2.96
C ALA A 281 6.87 -22.01 2.95
N LEU A 282 6.39 -21.37 1.88
CA LEU A 282 4.96 -21.08 1.69
C LEU A 282 4.13 -22.34 1.45
N VAL A 283 4.62 -23.32 0.68
CA VAL A 283 3.94 -24.60 0.46
C VAL A 283 3.80 -25.37 1.78
N ASP A 284 4.89 -25.50 2.54
CA ASP A 284 4.89 -26.16 3.85
C ASP A 284 3.87 -25.51 4.80
N LEU A 285 3.81 -24.17 4.82
CA LEU A 285 2.90 -23.38 5.66
C LEU A 285 1.42 -23.61 5.30
N HIS A 286 1.05 -23.53 4.02
CA HIS A 286 -0.35 -23.77 3.60
C HIS A 286 -0.75 -25.23 3.80
N VAL A 287 0.15 -26.17 3.52
CA VAL A 287 -0.08 -27.61 3.71
C VAL A 287 -0.23 -27.98 5.20
N LYS A 288 0.49 -27.31 6.11
CA LYS A 288 0.32 -27.42 7.57
C LYS A 288 -1.11 -27.08 7.99
N TYR A 289 -1.63 -25.92 7.58
CA TYR A 289 -2.96 -25.47 8.01
C TYR A 289 -4.11 -26.24 7.36
N MET A 290 -4.00 -26.61 6.08
CA MET A 290 -4.97 -27.53 5.44
C MET A 290 -5.11 -28.86 6.21
N LYS A 291 -3.99 -29.44 6.64
CA LYS A 291 -3.97 -30.70 7.40
C LYS A 291 -4.41 -30.52 8.85
N ARG A 292 -4.13 -29.38 9.48
CA ARG A 292 -4.54 -29.06 10.86
C ARG A 292 -6.06 -28.92 10.97
N ASP A 293 -6.64 -28.19 10.04
CA ASP A 293 -8.01 -27.66 10.18
C ASP A 293 -9.06 -28.47 9.42
N GLY A 294 -8.65 -29.29 8.46
CA GLY A 294 -9.55 -30.22 7.77
C GLY A 294 -10.40 -29.59 6.67
N TYR A 295 -10.03 -28.41 6.17
CA TYR A 295 -10.68 -27.77 5.01
C TYR A 295 -10.79 -28.70 3.80
N ASP A 296 -11.89 -28.61 3.05
CA ASP A 296 -12.15 -29.41 1.84
C ASP A 296 -11.32 -28.94 0.64
N GLY A 297 -10.93 -27.66 0.64
CA GLY A 297 -10.10 -27.02 -0.38
C GLY A 297 -9.53 -25.69 0.09
N MET A 298 -8.83 -24.98 -0.80
CA MET A 298 -8.30 -23.65 -0.54
C MET A 298 -8.48 -22.73 -1.73
N THR A 299 -8.49 -21.42 -1.50
CA THR A 299 -8.42 -20.42 -2.58
C THR A 299 -7.57 -19.23 -2.18
N PHE A 300 -6.98 -18.54 -3.15
CA PHE A 300 -6.01 -17.48 -2.92
C PHE A 300 -6.52 -16.09 -3.28
N LEU A 301 -6.34 -15.14 -2.36
CA LEU A 301 -6.29 -13.71 -2.67
C LEU A 301 -4.91 -13.33 -3.22
N THR A 302 -4.90 -12.41 -4.19
CA THR A 302 -3.72 -11.99 -4.96
C THR A 302 -3.40 -10.49 -4.84
N TYR A 303 -3.89 -9.83 -3.79
CA TYR A 303 -3.48 -8.47 -3.38
C TYR A 303 -2.79 -8.49 -2.01
N SER A 304 -2.27 -7.34 -1.57
CA SER A 304 -1.80 -7.08 -0.19
C SER A 304 -2.31 -5.73 0.35
N GLU A 305 -2.58 -5.66 1.66
CA GLU A 305 -3.22 -4.51 2.34
C GLU A 305 -2.23 -3.43 2.80
N ASN A 306 -1.38 -2.92 1.89
CA ASN A 306 -0.37 -1.90 2.21
C ASN A 306 -0.18 -0.82 1.12
N HIS A 307 0.39 0.33 1.49
CA HIS A 307 0.65 1.49 0.62
C HIS A 307 2.11 1.65 0.18
N SER A 308 2.90 0.58 0.04
CA SER A 308 4.31 0.66 -0.40
C SER A 308 4.45 1.09 -1.87
N MET A 309 3.58 0.59 -2.74
CA MET A 309 3.59 0.84 -4.19
C MET A 309 3.37 2.30 -4.57
N ARG A 310 4.11 2.77 -5.57
CA ARG A 310 3.95 4.09 -6.21
C ARG A 310 3.71 3.98 -7.72
N PHE A 311 4.08 2.87 -8.36
CA PHE A 311 3.69 2.52 -9.74
C PHE A 311 3.77 1.00 -9.99
N GLN A 312 3.03 0.48 -10.97
CA GLN A 312 2.72 -0.96 -11.11
C GLN A 312 3.93 -1.88 -11.44
N ASP A 313 5.09 -1.33 -11.81
CA ASP A 313 6.31 -2.06 -12.19
C ASP A 313 7.53 -1.54 -11.41
N GLU A 314 7.30 -1.02 -10.20
CA GLU A 314 8.34 -0.52 -9.30
C GLU A 314 9.25 -1.65 -8.79
N PHE A 315 8.67 -2.80 -8.46
CA PHE A 315 9.36 -3.96 -7.87
C PHE A 315 9.23 -5.23 -8.73
N GLY A 316 10.12 -6.19 -8.47
CA GLY A 316 10.24 -7.46 -9.19
C GLY A 316 11.59 -7.63 -9.91
N PHE A 317 12.63 -6.93 -9.43
CA PHE A 317 13.99 -6.96 -9.96
C PHE A 317 14.96 -7.74 -9.05
N SER A 318 14.41 -8.69 -8.30
CA SER A 318 15.11 -9.64 -7.44
C SER A 318 16.06 -10.52 -8.26
N GLU A 319 17.24 -10.86 -7.71
CA GLU A 319 18.35 -11.42 -8.49
C GLU A 319 17.98 -12.65 -9.35
N PRO A 320 17.20 -13.65 -8.86
CA PRO A 320 16.84 -14.81 -9.68
C PRO A 320 16.00 -14.45 -10.92
N ILE A 321 15.14 -13.42 -10.83
CA ILE A 321 14.35 -12.94 -11.97
C ILE A 321 15.28 -12.25 -12.98
N VAL A 322 16.21 -11.42 -12.50
CA VAL A 322 17.12 -10.68 -13.38
C VAL A 322 18.06 -11.64 -14.11
N GLU A 323 18.69 -12.59 -13.41
CA GLU A 323 19.62 -13.53 -14.03
C GLU A 323 18.90 -14.56 -14.93
N GLU A 324 17.69 -15.01 -14.60
CA GLU A 324 16.90 -15.87 -15.50
C GLU A 324 16.45 -15.11 -16.76
N PHE A 325 16.00 -13.85 -16.63
CA PHE A 325 15.66 -13.02 -17.77
C PHE A 325 16.88 -12.74 -18.66
N LYS A 326 18.02 -12.43 -18.05
CA LYS A 326 19.32 -12.22 -18.70
C LYS A 326 19.86 -13.50 -19.35
N ARG A 327 19.61 -14.68 -18.78
CA ARG A 327 19.93 -15.98 -19.39
C ARG A 327 19.09 -16.22 -20.66
N ARG A 328 17.79 -15.91 -20.62
CA ARG A 328 16.86 -16.05 -21.76
C ARG A 328 17.11 -15.02 -22.87
N HIS A 329 17.16 -13.74 -22.50
CA HIS A 329 17.08 -12.60 -23.43
C HIS A 329 18.40 -11.83 -23.61
N ARG A 330 19.47 -12.18 -22.88
CA ARG A 330 20.81 -11.55 -22.94
C ARG A 330 20.85 -10.07 -22.58
N ILE A 331 19.89 -9.56 -21.81
CA ILE A 331 19.90 -8.21 -21.24
C ILE A 331 19.71 -8.21 -19.71
N ASP A 332 20.42 -7.33 -19.01
CA ASP A 332 20.18 -7.03 -17.59
C ASP A 332 19.15 -5.90 -17.46
N ILE A 333 17.93 -6.26 -17.08
CA ILE A 333 16.73 -5.39 -17.01
C ILE A 333 16.81 -4.28 -15.95
N ARG A 334 17.86 -4.26 -15.11
CA ARG A 334 18.13 -3.14 -14.18
C ARG A 334 18.75 -1.94 -14.90
N TYR A 335 19.61 -2.20 -15.89
CA TYR A 335 20.49 -1.20 -16.50
C TYR A 335 20.33 -1.04 -18.01
N GLN A 336 19.80 -2.05 -18.70
CA GLN A 336 19.61 -2.06 -20.16
C GLN A 336 18.14 -1.88 -20.54
N ALA A 337 17.90 -1.27 -21.70
CA ALA A 337 16.55 -1.03 -22.21
C ALA A 337 15.91 -2.32 -22.78
N TRP A 338 14.58 -2.41 -22.66
CA TRP A 338 13.77 -3.43 -23.32
C TRP A 338 14.00 -3.44 -24.84
N THR A 339 13.90 -4.61 -25.47
CA THR A 339 14.02 -4.77 -26.93
C THR A 339 12.78 -5.41 -27.52
N ARG A 340 12.64 -5.43 -28.85
CA ARG A 340 11.55 -6.12 -29.56
C ARG A 340 11.50 -7.65 -29.36
N PHE A 341 12.51 -8.24 -28.70
CA PHE A 341 12.62 -9.66 -28.37
C PHE A 341 12.87 -9.90 -26.86
N ALA A 342 12.73 -8.84 -26.05
CA ALA A 342 13.00 -8.82 -24.62
C ALA A 342 12.17 -7.68 -23.99
N THR A 343 10.88 -7.92 -23.84
CA THR A 343 9.87 -6.91 -23.53
C THR A 343 9.49 -6.89 -22.05
N ARG A 344 8.79 -5.82 -21.66
CA ARG A 344 8.18 -5.68 -20.33
C ARG A 344 7.15 -6.79 -20.05
N GLU A 345 6.45 -7.30 -21.07
CA GLU A 345 5.51 -8.41 -20.91
C GLU A 345 6.22 -9.76 -20.73
N ASP A 346 7.36 -9.99 -21.37
CA ASP A 346 8.17 -11.21 -21.15
C ASP A 346 8.64 -11.29 -19.68
N TRP A 347 9.02 -10.15 -19.07
CA TRP A 347 9.38 -10.09 -17.65
C TRP A 347 8.16 -10.29 -16.74
N ARG A 348 7.01 -9.70 -17.07
CA ARG A 348 5.73 -9.94 -16.35
C ARG A 348 5.29 -11.40 -16.45
N ALA A 349 5.52 -12.07 -17.57
CA ALA A 349 5.26 -13.50 -17.74
C ALA A 349 6.22 -14.36 -16.89
N LEU A 350 7.53 -14.08 -16.92
CA LEU A 350 8.51 -14.76 -16.06
C LEU A 350 8.15 -14.67 -14.57
N ARG A 351 7.68 -13.51 -14.09
CA ARG A 351 7.16 -13.37 -12.72
C ARG A 351 5.97 -14.29 -12.42
N GLY A 352 5.09 -14.49 -13.41
CA GLY A 352 3.94 -15.39 -13.31
C GLY A 352 4.30 -16.88 -13.39
N GLU A 353 5.36 -17.25 -14.12
CA GLU A 353 5.88 -18.64 -14.13
C GLU A 353 6.21 -19.13 -12.71
N TYR A 354 6.71 -18.26 -11.83
CA TYR A 354 6.97 -18.60 -10.44
C TYR A 354 5.71 -18.77 -9.58
N VAL A 355 4.60 -18.14 -9.95
CA VAL A 355 3.26 -18.43 -9.37
C VAL A 355 2.81 -19.81 -9.84
N THR A 356 2.97 -20.14 -11.13
CA THR A 356 2.69 -21.48 -11.67
C THR A 356 3.54 -22.56 -10.97
N ALA A 357 4.83 -22.30 -10.74
CA ALA A 357 5.73 -23.20 -10.00
C ALA A 357 5.25 -23.44 -8.57
N PHE A 358 4.88 -22.38 -7.84
CA PHE A 358 4.30 -22.49 -6.49
C PHE A 358 3.04 -23.37 -6.49
N LEU A 359 2.15 -23.22 -7.47
CA LEU A 359 0.93 -24.04 -7.56
C LEU A 359 1.20 -25.50 -7.93
N SER A 360 2.21 -25.78 -8.74
CA SER A 360 2.66 -27.15 -9.03
C SER A 360 3.25 -27.82 -7.78
N GLU A 361 4.11 -27.12 -7.05
CA GLU A 361 4.73 -27.59 -5.81
C GLU A 361 3.67 -27.81 -4.70
N LEU A 362 2.71 -26.89 -4.58
CA LEU A 362 1.59 -26.96 -3.66
C LEU A 362 0.67 -28.16 -3.95
N ASN A 363 0.25 -28.34 -5.20
CA ASN A 363 -0.59 -29.48 -5.59
C ASN A 363 0.12 -30.82 -5.37
N ALA A 364 1.43 -30.89 -5.57
CA ALA A 364 2.21 -32.09 -5.25
C ALA A 364 2.21 -32.40 -3.73
N ALA A 365 2.36 -31.38 -2.88
CA ALA A 365 2.45 -31.52 -1.42
C ALA A 365 1.09 -31.69 -0.70
N LEU A 366 -0.02 -31.25 -1.31
CA LEU A 366 -1.37 -31.40 -0.75
C LEU A 366 -1.85 -32.87 -0.78
N PRO A 367 -2.55 -33.35 0.28
CA PRO A 367 -3.21 -34.66 0.27
C PRO A 367 -4.24 -34.76 -0.86
N ALA A 368 -4.36 -35.93 -1.51
CA ALA A 368 -5.23 -36.11 -2.69
C ALA A 368 -6.71 -35.70 -2.47
N LYS A 369 -7.24 -35.84 -1.24
CA LYS A 369 -8.61 -35.40 -0.89
C LYS A 369 -8.78 -33.87 -0.71
N GLN A 370 -7.68 -33.14 -0.61
CA GLN A 370 -7.61 -31.69 -0.40
C GLN A 370 -6.92 -30.96 -1.58
N ARG A 371 -6.70 -31.64 -2.71
CA ARG A 371 -6.22 -31.04 -3.97
C ARG A 371 -7.36 -30.34 -4.71
N ASN A 372 -7.97 -29.40 -3.99
CA ASN A 372 -9.02 -28.50 -4.46
C ASN A 372 -8.47 -27.09 -4.28
N VAL A 373 -7.81 -26.55 -5.31
CA VAL A 373 -7.12 -25.26 -5.28
C VAL A 373 -7.90 -24.25 -6.14
N GLY A 374 -8.06 -23.03 -5.63
CA GLY A 374 -8.80 -21.96 -6.29
C GLY A 374 -8.08 -20.62 -6.31
N PHE A 375 -8.58 -19.70 -7.13
CA PHE A 375 -8.09 -18.33 -7.21
C PHE A 375 -9.23 -17.31 -7.21
N PHE A 376 -9.04 -16.21 -6.48
CA PHE A 376 -9.78 -14.98 -6.73
C PHE A 376 -9.19 -14.24 -7.94
N LEU A 377 -10.00 -14.04 -8.97
CA LEU A 377 -9.63 -13.33 -10.20
C LEU A 377 -10.22 -11.93 -10.23
N GLN A 378 -9.44 -10.93 -10.66
CA GLN A 378 -10.01 -9.61 -10.92
C GLN A 378 -10.84 -9.58 -12.22
N PRO A 379 -11.91 -8.78 -12.27
CA PRO A 379 -12.88 -8.83 -13.37
C PRO A 379 -12.50 -7.97 -14.60
N TRP A 380 -11.45 -7.14 -14.53
CA TRP A 380 -11.01 -6.35 -15.70
C TRP A 380 -10.07 -7.15 -16.60
N ASN A 381 -8.97 -7.66 -16.03
CA ASN A 381 -8.08 -8.62 -16.69
C ASN A 381 -7.75 -9.78 -15.73
N PRO A 382 -8.39 -10.96 -15.90
CA PRO A 382 -8.19 -12.11 -15.00
C PRO A 382 -6.74 -12.62 -14.90
N HIS A 383 -5.90 -12.37 -15.92
CA HIS A 383 -4.51 -12.84 -15.96
C HIS A 383 -3.55 -11.99 -15.10
N ASP A 384 -4.01 -10.91 -14.47
CA ASP A 384 -3.16 -10.06 -13.63
C ASP A 384 -3.60 -10.15 -12.16
N PRO A 385 -2.69 -9.95 -11.17
CA PRO A 385 -3.06 -9.94 -9.75
C PRO A 385 -4.20 -8.98 -9.42
N GLN A 386 -4.99 -9.30 -8.40
CA GLN A 386 -6.05 -8.41 -7.90
C GLN A 386 -5.47 -7.04 -7.49
N PRO A 387 -6.17 -5.93 -7.79
CA PRO A 387 -5.87 -4.66 -7.15
C PRO A 387 -6.46 -4.61 -5.74
N TRP A 388 -5.70 -4.03 -4.80
CA TRP A 388 -6.29 -3.47 -3.58
C TRP A 388 -6.90 -2.10 -3.89
N ASN A 389 -7.89 -1.68 -3.11
CA ASN A 389 -8.85 -0.63 -3.50
C ASN A 389 -9.12 0.41 -2.39
N VAL A 390 -8.12 0.67 -1.55
CA VAL A 390 -8.27 1.46 -0.31
C VAL A 390 -7.16 2.52 -0.20
N PRO A 391 -7.43 3.80 -0.50
CA PRO A 391 -8.59 4.35 -1.21
C PRO A 391 -8.44 4.35 -2.74
N GLU A 392 -7.22 4.35 -3.30
CA GLU A 392 -6.97 4.21 -4.73
C GLU A 392 -6.89 2.72 -5.15
N VAL A 393 -6.89 2.44 -6.47
CA VAL A 393 -6.97 1.06 -7.02
C VAL A 393 -5.64 0.66 -7.64
N ILE A 394 -4.82 -0.10 -6.91
CA ILE A 394 -3.44 -0.48 -7.30
C ILE A 394 -3.19 -1.98 -7.11
N GLN A 395 -2.46 -2.60 -8.03
CA GLN A 395 -2.05 -4.00 -7.95
C GLN A 395 -0.87 -4.12 -6.98
N THR A 396 -1.17 -4.32 -5.69
CA THR A 396 -0.15 -4.24 -4.63
C THR A 396 0.90 -5.35 -4.65
N ALA A 397 0.65 -6.45 -5.38
CA ALA A 397 1.64 -7.46 -5.72
C ALA A 397 2.63 -7.03 -6.84
N GLY A 398 2.31 -5.97 -7.60
CA GLY A 398 3.04 -5.54 -8.79
C GLY A 398 2.66 -6.34 -10.04
N SER A 399 3.11 -5.86 -11.20
CA SER A 399 2.74 -6.42 -12.51
C SER A 399 3.38 -7.80 -12.77
N MET A 400 2.52 -8.79 -13.06
CA MET A 400 2.88 -10.13 -13.54
C MET A 400 1.70 -10.73 -14.35
N LYS A 401 1.92 -11.79 -15.13
CA LYS A 401 0.91 -12.46 -15.97
C LYS A 401 0.72 -13.94 -15.59
N PHE A 402 -0.48 -14.34 -15.20
CA PHE A 402 -0.86 -15.72 -14.88
C PHE A 402 -1.20 -16.52 -16.15
N ASP A 403 -0.59 -17.71 -16.30
CA ASP A 403 -0.93 -18.70 -17.34
C ASP A 403 -2.18 -19.49 -16.93
N LEU A 404 -3.34 -18.84 -16.96
CA LEU A 404 -4.62 -19.43 -16.55
C LEU A 404 -5.00 -20.63 -17.44
N GLU A 405 -4.71 -20.56 -18.73
CA GLU A 405 -4.88 -21.66 -19.67
C GLU A 405 -4.01 -22.87 -19.31
N GLY A 406 -2.75 -22.65 -18.94
CA GLY A 406 -1.87 -23.70 -18.41
C GLY A 406 -2.36 -24.27 -17.10
N TRP A 407 -2.80 -23.43 -16.16
CA TRP A 407 -3.34 -23.90 -14.86
C TRP A 407 -4.58 -24.79 -15.03
N VAL A 408 -5.42 -24.51 -16.04
CA VAL A 408 -6.58 -25.35 -16.39
C VAL A 408 -6.16 -26.63 -17.12
N ARG A 409 -5.28 -26.52 -18.12
CA ARG A 409 -4.77 -27.66 -18.91
C ARG A 409 -4.07 -28.70 -18.04
N ASP A 410 -3.24 -28.23 -17.12
CA ASP A 410 -2.36 -29.07 -16.29
C ASP A 410 -3.00 -29.41 -14.93
N GLY A 411 -4.25 -29.00 -14.69
CA GLY A 411 -5.05 -29.37 -13.51
C GLY A 411 -4.61 -28.72 -12.19
N LEU A 412 -3.91 -27.58 -12.24
CA LEU A 412 -3.38 -26.88 -11.07
C LEU A 412 -4.43 -26.10 -10.27
N VAL A 413 -5.56 -25.76 -10.90
CA VAL A 413 -6.67 -24.98 -10.30
C VAL A 413 -8.01 -25.59 -10.69
N ASN A 414 -8.92 -25.68 -9.72
CA ASN A 414 -10.25 -26.31 -9.85
C ASN A 414 -11.41 -25.30 -9.72
N ASP A 415 -11.16 -24.11 -9.15
CA ASP A 415 -12.20 -23.11 -8.85
C ASP A 415 -11.70 -21.68 -9.09
N PHE A 416 -12.30 -20.96 -10.04
CA PHE A 416 -12.04 -19.54 -10.25
C PHE A 416 -13.19 -18.69 -9.70
N LEU A 417 -12.90 -17.81 -8.75
CA LEU A 417 -13.86 -16.90 -8.16
C LEU A 417 -13.64 -15.47 -8.67
N VAL A 418 -14.45 -15.04 -9.63
CA VAL A 418 -14.42 -13.66 -10.13
C VAL A 418 -14.82 -12.71 -9.00
N TYR A 419 -13.98 -11.71 -8.73
CA TYR A 419 -14.16 -10.77 -7.63
C TYR A 419 -15.19 -9.68 -7.96
N GLY A 420 -16.08 -9.38 -7.01
CA GLY A 420 -17.25 -8.52 -7.22
C GLY A 420 -16.96 -7.01 -7.32
N TYR A 421 -15.72 -6.60 -7.13
CA TYR A 421 -15.32 -5.19 -7.15
C TYR A 421 -15.13 -4.68 -8.60
N SER A 422 -16.22 -4.45 -9.32
CA SER A 422 -16.27 -3.71 -10.60
C SER A 422 -17.73 -3.41 -10.98
N ASP A 423 -17.96 -2.76 -12.13
CA ASP A 423 -19.31 -2.62 -12.69
C ASP A 423 -19.89 -3.97 -13.17
N ARG A 424 -21.22 -4.12 -13.16
CA ARG A 424 -21.90 -5.36 -13.50
C ARG A 424 -21.63 -5.86 -14.94
N ARG A 425 -21.38 -4.99 -15.91
CA ARG A 425 -21.08 -5.43 -17.29
C ARG A 425 -19.68 -6.03 -17.37
N THR A 426 -18.71 -5.45 -16.65
CA THR A 426 -17.36 -6.01 -16.50
C THR A 426 -17.40 -7.37 -15.78
N GLN A 427 -18.15 -7.50 -14.66
CA GLN A 427 -18.38 -8.79 -13.99
C GLN A 427 -18.94 -9.86 -14.96
N VAL A 428 -20.02 -9.53 -15.69
CA VAL A 428 -20.68 -10.44 -16.65
C VAL A 428 -19.77 -10.83 -17.82
N ARG A 429 -18.90 -9.92 -18.29
CA ARG A 429 -17.89 -10.21 -19.30
C ARG A 429 -16.83 -11.18 -18.76
N ALA A 430 -16.31 -10.93 -17.56
CA ALA A 430 -15.31 -11.78 -16.93
C ALA A 430 -15.82 -13.23 -16.76
N VAL A 431 -16.99 -13.41 -16.12
CA VAL A 431 -17.60 -14.74 -15.92
C VAL A 431 -17.81 -15.46 -17.25
N ARG A 432 -18.28 -14.77 -18.29
CA ARG A 432 -18.46 -15.36 -19.64
C ARG A 432 -17.13 -15.80 -20.27
N ASN A 433 -16.10 -14.95 -20.21
CA ASN A 433 -14.79 -15.26 -20.77
C ASN A 433 -14.15 -16.44 -20.04
N MET A 434 -14.21 -16.45 -18.70
CA MET A 434 -13.71 -17.57 -17.88
C MET A 434 -14.47 -18.87 -18.15
N ARG A 435 -15.81 -18.85 -18.24
CA ARG A 435 -16.61 -20.05 -18.60
C ARG A 435 -16.35 -20.53 -20.03
N TRP A 436 -15.94 -19.66 -20.94
CA TRP A 436 -15.46 -20.06 -22.27
C TRP A 436 -14.05 -20.67 -22.20
N MET A 437 -13.16 -20.14 -21.36
CA MET A 437 -11.80 -20.65 -21.14
C MET A 437 -11.83 -22.05 -20.48
N THR A 438 -12.69 -22.26 -19.48
CA THR A 438 -12.83 -23.56 -18.76
C THR A 438 -13.85 -24.51 -19.37
N ARG A 439 -14.38 -24.23 -20.57
CA ARG A 439 -15.31 -25.13 -21.27
C ARG A 439 -14.69 -26.52 -21.45
N ASP A 440 -15.52 -27.55 -21.35
CA ASP A 440 -15.12 -28.96 -21.49
C ASP A 440 -14.08 -29.45 -20.45
N THR A 441 -13.88 -28.69 -19.35
CA THR A 441 -13.04 -29.05 -18.20
C THR A 441 -13.86 -29.08 -16.89
N PRO A 442 -13.39 -29.74 -15.82
CA PRO A 442 -14.06 -29.73 -14.51
C PRO A 442 -13.89 -28.41 -13.73
N VAL A 443 -13.19 -27.40 -14.29
CA VAL A 443 -12.84 -26.16 -13.56
C VAL A 443 -14.05 -25.23 -13.42
N ASN A 444 -14.50 -25.04 -12.19
CA ASN A 444 -15.63 -24.19 -11.86
C ASN A 444 -15.28 -22.70 -12.02
N VAL A 445 -16.30 -21.88 -12.30
CA VAL A 445 -16.19 -20.42 -12.31
C VAL A 445 -17.36 -19.83 -11.53
N GLY A 446 -17.08 -19.24 -10.37
CA GLY A 446 -18.04 -18.52 -9.54
C GLY A 446 -17.90 -17.00 -9.63
N ILE A 447 -18.85 -16.27 -9.04
CA ILE A 447 -18.86 -14.81 -8.99
C ILE A 447 -19.24 -14.29 -7.61
N LEU A 448 -18.35 -13.51 -6.98
CA LEU A 448 -18.66 -12.78 -5.75
C LEU A 448 -19.56 -11.58 -6.09
N THR A 449 -20.74 -11.47 -5.47
CA THR A 449 -21.71 -10.44 -5.85
C THR A 449 -22.61 -10.00 -4.70
N SER A 450 -22.92 -8.70 -4.66
CA SER A 450 -23.76 -8.07 -3.63
C SER A 450 -25.28 -8.22 -3.85
N GLY A 451 -25.67 -8.91 -4.92
CA GLY A 451 -27.06 -9.14 -5.33
C GLY A 451 -27.20 -10.40 -6.20
N PRO A 452 -27.14 -11.61 -5.60
CA PRO A 452 -27.12 -12.88 -6.34
C PRO A 452 -28.39 -13.18 -7.14
N TYR A 453 -29.58 -12.78 -6.67
CA TYR A 453 -30.86 -13.04 -7.36
C TYR A 453 -31.22 -12.00 -8.45
N THR A 454 -30.25 -11.19 -8.88
CA THR A 454 -30.48 -10.19 -9.94
C THR A 454 -30.51 -10.83 -11.34
N ALA A 455 -31.30 -10.24 -12.25
CA ALA A 455 -31.63 -10.86 -13.54
C ALA A 455 -30.41 -11.24 -14.40
N ASP A 456 -29.30 -10.51 -14.31
CA ASP A 456 -28.05 -10.81 -15.03
C ASP A 456 -27.50 -12.22 -14.71
N TRP A 457 -27.70 -12.70 -13.48
CA TRP A 457 -27.17 -13.98 -13.02
C TRP A 457 -28.06 -15.18 -13.33
N LYS A 458 -29.37 -14.97 -13.57
CA LYS A 458 -30.32 -16.08 -13.82
C LYS A 458 -29.91 -17.00 -14.97
N ARG A 459 -29.23 -16.47 -16.01
CA ARG A 459 -28.67 -17.29 -17.09
C ARG A 459 -27.54 -18.19 -16.55
N PHE A 460 -26.52 -17.57 -15.97
CA PHE A 460 -25.32 -18.28 -15.49
C PHE A 460 -25.66 -19.30 -14.39
N GLN A 461 -26.61 -18.98 -13.51
CA GLN A 461 -27.10 -19.90 -12.48
C GLN A 461 -27.75 -21.16 -13.09
N LYS A 462 -28.48 -21.04 -14.20
CA LYS A 462 -28.99 -22.18 -14.98
C LYS A 462 -27.91 -22.91 -15.80
N GLU A 463 -26.73 -22.29 -15.97
CA GLU A 463 -25.51 -22.90 -16.51
C GLU A 463 -24.57 -23.44 -15.42
N GLY A 464 -25.07 -23.56 -14.17
CA GLY A 464 -24.36 -24.12 -13.02
C GLY A 464 -23.40 -23.18 -12.29
N VAL A 465 -23.32 -21.91 -12.66
CA VAL A 465 -22.39 -20.94 -12.04
C VAL A 465 -22.87 -20.54 -10.63
N PRO A 466 -22.05 -20.76 -9.58
CA PRO A 466 -22.41 -20.33 -8.24
C PRO A 466 -22.24 -18.82 -8.06
N THR A 467 -23.25 -18.20 -7.44
CA THR A 467 -23.14 -16.83 -6.94
C THR A 467 -22.69 -16.86 -5.48
N VAL A 468 -21.56 -16.21 -5.19
CA VAL A 468 -20.99 -16.11 -3.85
C VAL A 468 -21.45 -14.80 -3.21
N ILE A 469 -21.99 -14.85 -1.99
CA ILE A 469 -22.35 -13.66 -1.21
C ILE A 469 -21.28 -13.31 -0.18
N ALA A 470 -21.11 -12.00 0.02
CA ALA A 470 -20.44 -11.44 1.18
C ALA A 470 -21.21 -10.19 1.60
N PHE A 471 -21.74 -10.19 2.83
CA PHE A 471 -22.39 -9.04 3.45
C PHE A 471 -21.82 -8.82 4.85
N GLY A 472 -22.01 -7.62 5.40
CA GLY A 472 -21.60 -7.31 6.76
C GLY A 472 -22.61 -7.86 7.78
N GLU A 473 -23.65 -7.07 8.03
CA GLU A 473 -24.61 -7.24 9.12
C GLU A 473 -25.54 -8.43 8.93
N ASP A 474 -25.98 -9.07 10.03
CA ASP A 474 -26.85 -10.25 10.04
C ASP A 474 -28.14 -10.03 9.21
N ALA A 475 -28.74 -8.84 9.37
CA ALA A 475 -29.96 -8.46 8.66
C ALA A 475 -29.76 -8.40 7.13
N MET A 476 -28.55 -8.10 6.62
CA MET A 476 -28.28 -8.07 5.18
C MET A 476 -28.43 -9.45 4.54
N TYR A 477 -28.01 -10.51 5.24
CA TYR A 477 -28.14 -11.89 4.78
C TYR A 477 -29.61 -12.30 4.65
N LEU A 478 -30.47 -11.81 5.53
CA LEU A 478 -31.91 -12.11 5.54
C LEU A 478 -32.70 -11.24 4.55
N ASP A 479 -32.25 -10.01 4.29
CA ASP A 479 -32.91 -9.11 3.35
C ASP A 479 -32.55 -9.40 1.88
N ARG A 480 -31.31 -9.84 1.62
CA ARG A 480 -30.78 -10.07 0.25
C ARG A 480 -30.87 -11.52 -0.23
N SER A 481 -31.36 -12.44 0.59
CA SER A 481 -31.51 -13.88 0.30
C SER A 481 -32.77 -14.27 -0.48
N ASN A 482 -33.51 -13.30 -1.03
CA ASN A 482 -34.79 -13.51 -1.74
C ASN A 482 -35.90 -14.17 -0.88
N LEU A 483 -35.71 -14.26 0.44
CA LEU A 483 -36.74 -14.71 1.38
C LEU A 483 -37.96 -13.77 1.34
N PRO A 484 -39.20 -14.30 1.26
CA PRO A 484 -40.41 -13.49 1.28
C PRO A 484 -40.58 -12.76 2.61
N GLN A 485 -41.32 -11.63 2.59
CA GLN A 485 -41.63 -10.90 3.81
C GLN A 485 -42.52 -11.75 4.73
N GLN A 486 -42.20 -11.75 6.02
CA GLN A 486 -42.93 -12.46 7.05
C GLN A 486 -43.92 -11.53 7.77
N PRO A 487 -45.12 -12.00 8.16
CA PRO A 487 -45.97 -11.29 9.09
C PRO A 487 -45.29 -11.22 10.48
N MET A 488 -45.64 -10.24 11.29
CA MET A 488 -45.04 -10.10 12.64
C MET A 488 -45.46 -11.21 13.61
N SER A 489 -46.52 -11.98 13.30
CA SER A 489 -46.80 -13.24 14.00
C SER A 489 -45.67 -14.28 13.87
N SER A 490 -44.84 -14.21 12.84
CA SER A 490 -43.65 -15.07 12.69
C SER A 490 -42.56 -14.80 13.74
N LEU A 491 -42.69 -13.75 14.57
CA LEU A 491 -41.86 -13.56 15.76
C LEU A 491 -42.10 -14.65 16.83
N GLN A 492 -43.26 -15.33 16.78
CA GLN A 492 -43.65 -16.43 17.67
C GLN A 492 -43.52 -17.80 16.97
N SER A 493 -42.63 -17.93 15.98
CA SER A 493 -42.44 -19.17 15.21
C SER A 493 -41.31 -20.03 15.78
N ASP A 494 -41.51 -21.36 15.79
CA ASP A 494 -40.47 -22.34 16.16
C ASP A 494 -39.33 -22.46 15.14
N ASP A 495 -39.44 -21.87 13.93
CA ASP A 495 -38.32 -21.78 12.99
C ASP A 495 -37.56 -20.45 13.16
N PRO A 496 -36.31 -20.49 13.63
CA PRO A 496 -35.45 -19.31 13.73
C PRO A 496 -35.34 -18.52 12.42
N LEU A 497 -35.47 -19.13 11.23
CA LEU A 497 -35.39 -18.40 9.96
C LEU A 497 -36.52 -17.38 9.81
N LEU A 498 -37.74 -17.76 10.18
CA LEU A 498 -38.92 -16.90 10.08
C LEU A 498 -38.86 -15.77 11.12
N VAL A 499 -38.42 -16.08 12.35
CA VAL A 499 -38.18 -15.10 13.41
C VAL A 499 -37.08 -14.11 13.00
N MET A 500 -35.94 -14.61 12.53
CA MET A 500 -34.82 -13.78 12.04
C MET A 500 -35.26 -12.88 10.88
N LYS A 501 -36.03 -13.40 9.92
CA LYS A 501 -36.53 -12.62 8.78
C LYS A 501 -37.51 -11.53 9.24
N ALA A 502 -38.45 -11.84 10.13
CA ALA A 502 -39.36 -10.85 10.72
C ALA A 502 -38.61 -9.73 11.47
N LEU A 503 -37.61 -10.08 12.30
CA LEU A 503 -36.77 -9.09 12.97
C LEU A 503 -35.96 -8.24 11.97
N SER A 504 -35.40 -8.83 10.91
CA SER A 504 -34.66 -8.07 9.87
C SER A 504 -35.54 -7.02 9.17
N GLN A 505 -36.85 -7.26 9.07
CA GLN A 505 -37.81 -6.28 8.56
C GLN A 505 -38.03 -5.12 9.53
N VAL A 506 -37.98 -5.36 10.85
CA VAL A 506 -38.02 -4.30 11.87
C VAL A 506 -36.72 -3.49 11.85
N VAL A 507 -35.55 -4.14 11.79
CA VAL A 507 -34.23 -3.47 11.69
C VAL A 507 -34.14 -2.52 10.50
N TYR A 508 -34.71 -2.89 9.34
CA TYR A 508 -34.76 -2.05 8.14
C TYR A 508 -36.06 -1.22 7.98
N GLY A 509 -36.93 -1.17 9.00
CA GLY A 509 -38.16 -0.36 8.98
C GLY A 509 -39.21 -0.79 7.94
N LYS A 510 -39.09 -1.99 7.38
CA LYS A 510 -40.05 -2.61 6.45
C LYS A 510 -41.26 -3.20 7.16
N SER A 511 -41.19 -3.35 8.48
CA SER A 511 -42.28 -3.75 9.36
C SER A 511 -42.13 -3.06 10.72
N LYS A 512 -43.18 -3.11 11.55
CA LYS A 512 -43.18 -2.56 12.92
C LYS A 512 -43.62 -3.64 13.90
N ALA A 513 -42.97 -3.67 15.06
CA ALA A 513 -43.30 -4.50 16.21
C ALA A 513 -43.19 -3.62 17.48
N GLY A 514 -43.88 -4.01 18.55
CA GLY A 514 -43.76 -3.38 19.87
C GLY A 514 -42.59 -3.92 20.68
N PHE A 515 -42.38 -3.34 21.87
CA PHE A 515 -41.39 -3.85 22.84
C PHE A 515 -41.71 -5.30 23.26
N GLU A 516 -42.97 -5.57 23.63
CA GLU A 516 -43.44 -6.90 24.09
C GLU A 516 -43.27 -8.00 23.02
N ASP A 517 -43.36 -7.66 21.74
CA ASP A 517 -43.16 -8.61 20.63
C ASP A 517 -41.70 -9.06 20.48
N VAL A 518 -40.74 -8.24 20.93
CA VAL A 518 -39.30 -8.40 20.64
C VAL A 518 -38.47 -8.68 21.89
N ALA A 519 -38.84 -8.15 23.05
CA ALA A 519 -38.11 -8.34 24.31
C ALA A 519 -37.94 -9.82 24.73
N PRO A 520 -38.93 -10.73 24.55
CA PRO A 520 -38.74 -12.15 24.82
C PRO A 520 -37.61 -12.78 23.97
N LEU A 521 -37.45 -12.32 22.73
CA LEU A 521 -36.49 -12.87 21.76
C LEU A 521 -35.02 -12.56 22.11
N MET A 522 -34.76 -11.65 23.06
CA MET A 522 -33.42 -11.45 23.64
C MET A 522 -32.88 -12.70 24.37
N LYS A 523 -33.76 -13.62 24.76
CA LYS A 523 -33.43 -14.90 25.43
C LYS A 523 -33.55 -16.12 24.51
N HIS A 524 -33.84 -15.92 23.22
CA HIS A 524 -34.07 -17.00 22.26
C HIS A 524 -32.81 -17.87 22.03
N PRO A 525 -32.89 -19.22 21.99
CA PRO A 525 -31.69 -20.07 21.95
C PRO A 525 -30.76 -19.82 20.75
N HIS A 526 -31.31 -19.51 19.57
CA HIS A 526 -30.50 -19.15 18.40
C HIS A 526 -29.89 -17.74 18.54
N LEU A 527 -28.56 -17.65 18.55
CA LEU A 527 -27.81 -16.41 18.86
C LEU A 527 -28.11 -15.26 17.89
N ILE A 528 -28.28 -15.53 16.59
CA ILE A 528 -28.57 -14.48 15.60
C ILE A 528 -29.96 -13.85 15.82
N VAL A 529 -30.94 -14.61 16.35
CA VAL A 529 -32.25 -14.04 16.75
C VAL A 529 -32.06 -13.04 17.88
N ARG A 530 -31.25 -13.38 18.90
CA ARG A 530 -30.94 -12.46 20.02
C ARG A 530 -30.24 -11.19 19.53
N ARG A 531 -29.27 -11.31 18.61
CA ARG A 531 -28.60 -10.16 17.97
C ARG A 531 -29.59 -9.25 17.24
N LEU A 532 -30.46 -9.83 16.42
CA LEU A 532 -31.48 -9.09 15.67
C LEU A 532 -32.57 -8.49 16.58
N ALA A 533 -32.90 -9.13 17.70
CA ALA A 533 -33.82 -8.60 18.71
C ALA A 533 -33.23 -7.34 19.37
N VAL A 534 -31.95 -7.38 19.78
CA VAL A 534 -31.24 -6.21 20.33
C VAL A 534 -31.15 -5.07 19.29
N GLN A 535 -30.85 -5.37 18.02
CA GLN A 535 -30.89 -4.36 16.95
C GLN A 535 -32.30 -3.78 16.74
N SER A 536 -33.35 -4.62 16.81
CA SER A 536 -34.74 -4.22 16.63
C SER A 536 -35.23 -3.33 17.77
N LEU A 537 -34.88 -3.64 19.02
CA LEU A 537 -35.13 -2.77 20.17
C LEU A 537 -34.45 -1.40 20.01
N GLY A 538 -33.25 -1.36 19.41
CA GLY A 538 -32.58 -0.11 19.03
C GLY A 538 -33.35 0.73 18.01
N LYS A 539 -34.21 0.12 17.18
CA LYS A 539 -35.12 0.83 16.26
C LYS A 539 -36.47 1.20 16.89
N ILE A 540 -36.93 0.44 17.87
CA ILE A 540 -38.18 0.68 18.60
C ILE A 540 -38.00 1.84 19.59
N GLY A 541 -36.91 1.83 20.36
CA GLY A 541 -36.63 2.86 21.38
C GLY A 541 -37.62 2.85 22.55
N GLY A 542 -37.62 3.92 23.33
CA GLY A 542 -38.34 3.99 24.62
C GLY A 542 -37.50 3.46 25.79
N GLN A 543 -37.91 3.78 27.02
CA GLN A 543 -37.11 3.51 28.22
C GLN A 543 -36.90 2.02 28.47
N ASP A 544 -37.93 1.19 28.27
CA ASP A 544 -37.87 -0.25 28.53
C ASP A 544 -36.95 -0.96 27.52
N ALA A 545 -37.00 -0.54 26.25
CA ALA A 545 -36.07 -0.99 25.22
C ALA A 545 -34.63 -0.57 25.54
N ILE A 546 -34.40 0.67 25.97
CA ILE A 546 -33.08 1.17 26.38
C ILE A 546 -32.54 0.37 27.56
N ALA A 547 -33.34 0.15 28.62
CA ALA A 547 -32.95 -0.64 29.78
C ALA A 547 -32.62 -2.10 29.42
N ALA A 548 -33.37 -2.70 28.49
CA ALA A 548 -33.09 -4.04 27.98
C ALA A 548 -31.79 -4.09 27.15
N ILE A 549 -31.52 -3.09 26.32
CA ILE A 549 -30.25 -2.96 25.57
C ILE A 549 -29.07 -2.73 26.54
N GLU A 550 -29.24 -1.89 27.57
CA GLU A 550 -28.23 -1.68 28.61
C GLU A 550 -27.92 -2.96 29.39
N ALA A 551 -28.91 -3.82 29.65
CA ALA A 551 -28.68 -5.15 30.24
C ALA A 551 -27.90 -6.08 29.28
N ALA A 552 -28.16 -6.03 27.98
CA ALA A 552 -27.45 -6.81 26.97
C ALA A 552 -25.97 -6.43 26.79
N LEU A 553 -25.50 -5.33 27.41
CA LEU A 553 -24.07 -5.03 27.54
C LEU A 553 -23.32 -5.99 28.49
N PHE A 554 -24.04 -6.78 29.29
CA PHE A 554 -23.50 -7.75 30.27
C PHE A 554 -23.80 -9.19 29.90
N ASP A 555 -24.22 -9.43 28.65
CA ASP A 555 -24.45 -10.75 28.11
C ASP A 555 -23.16 -11.59 28.08
N SER A 556 -23.26 -12.92 28.21
CA SER A 556 -22.10 -13.82 28.11
C SER A 556 -21.47 -13.79 26.72
N GLU A 557 -22.28 -13.67 25.67
CA GLU A 557 -21.83 -13.66 24.29
C GLU A 557 -21.31 -12.27 23.89
N ASN A 558 -20.04 -12.20 23.52
CA ASN A 558 -19.40 -10.95 23.11
C ASN A 558 -20.07 -10.31 21.89
N SER A 559 -20.53 -11.14 20.97
CA SER A 559 -21.32 -10.78 19.80
C SER A 559 -22.68 -10.14 20.14
N ILE A 560 -23.25 -10.38 21.34
CA ILE A 560 -24.44 -9.70 21.86
C ILE A 560 -24.07 -8.37 22.51
N ARG A 561 -23.01 -8.32 23.33
CA ARG A 561 -22.49 -7.06 23.92
C ARG A 561 -22.12 -6.04 22.83
N CYS A 562 -21.57 -6.51 21.71
CA CYS A 562 -21.34 -5.70 20.52
C CYS A 562 -22.65 -5.19 19.90
N MET A 563 -23.73 -5.97 19.86
CA MET A 563 -25.02 -5.51 19.34
C MET A 563 -25.70 -4.50 20.25
N ALA A 564 -25.59 -4.65 21.57
CA ALA A 564 -26.03 -3.64 22.51
C ALA A 564 -25.28 -2.31 22.26
N GLY A 565 -23.97 -2.37 22.09
CA GLY A 565 -23.16 -1.22 21.67
C GLY A 565 -23.54 -0.60 20.33
N VAL A 566 -24.10 -1.38 19.38
CA VAL A 566 -24.64 -0.84 18.12
C VAL A 566 -26.01 -0.20 18.34
N ALA A 567 -26.93 -0.87 19.05
CA ALA A 567 -28.29 -0.39 19.31
C ALA A 567 -28.31 0.93 20.11
N LEU A 568 -27.38 1.11 21.07
CA LEU A 568 -27.23 2.36 21.82
C LEU A 568 -26.81 3.58 20.96
N ARG A 569 -26.46 3.37 19.69
CA ARG A 569 -26.25 4.48 18.73
C ARG A 569 -27.58 5.12 18.30
N ASP A 570 -28.64 4.32 18.26
CA ASP A 570 -29.96 4.71 17.76
C ASP A 570 -30.93 5.03 18.92
N ALA A 571 -30.88 4.27 20.03
CA ALA A 571 -31.68 4.51 21.23
C ALA A 571 -30.81 4.43 22.50
N HIS A 572 -30.65 5.54 23.21
CA HIS A 572 -29.85 5.65 24.45
C HIS A 572 -30.55 6.53 25.50
N GLY A 573 -30.21 6.31 26.77
CA GLY A 573 -30.71 7.06 27.92
C GLY A 573 -29.61 7.53 28.87
N PRO A 574 -29.96 8.17 30.00
CA PRO A 574 -29.00 8.75 30.94
C PRO A 574 -28.00 7.77 31.57
N ASN A 575 -28.31 6.46 31.59
CA ASN A 575 -27.44 5.43 32.15
C ASN A 575 -26.46 4.83 31.12
N SER A 576 -26.66 5.06 29.81
CA SER A 576 -26.03 4.25 28.77
C SER A 576 -24.50 4.40 28.72
N VAL A 577 -23.97 5.58 29.07
CA VAL A 577 -22.51 5.82 29.13
C VAL A 577 -21.89 5.03 30.28
N LYS A 578 -22.40 5.19 31.50
CA LYS A 578 -22.02 4.39 32.68
C LYS A 578 -22.11 2.88 32.43
N ALA A 579 -23.18 2.42 31.77
CA ALA A 579 -23.36 1.01 31.42
C ALA A 579 -22.30 0.52 30.41
N ILE A 580 -22.03 1.30 29.36
CA ILE A 580 -20.96 1.02 28.38
C ILE A 580 -19.58 0.94 29.07
N LEU A 581 -19.26 1.90 29.95
CA LEU A 581 -17.97 1.91 30.64
C LEU A 581 -17.81 0.71 31.58
N ARG A 582 -18.86 0.34 32.32
CA ARG A 582 -18.85 -0.86 33.17
C ARG A 582 -18.78 -2.17 32.38
N SER A 583 -19.35 -2.22 31.18
CA SER A 583 -19.21 -3.36 30.26
C SER A 583 -17.78 -3.48 29.72
N ILE A 584 -17.13 -2.36 29.40
CA ILE A 584 -15.71 -2.32 29.02
C ILE A 584 -14.79 -2.74 30.19
N GLU A 585 -15.11 -2.35 31.42
CA GLU A 585 -14.37 -2.75 32.63
C GLU A 585 -14.43 -4.27 32.88
N LEU A 586 -15.59 -4.90 32.67
CA LEU A 586 -15.81 -6.33 32.93
C LEU A 586 -15.45 -7.25 31.77
N HIS A 587 -15.59 -6.78 30.53
CA HIS A 587 -15.57 -7.61 29.32
C HIS A 587 -14.75 -7.00 28.17
N GLY A 588 -13.87 -6.04 28.47
CA GLY A 588 -13.07 -5.29 27.51
C GLY A 588 -12.23 -6.14 26.57
N ASN A 589 -12.55 -6.08 25.28
CA ASN A 589 -11.82 -6.74 24.19
C ASN A 589 -11.78 -5.84 22.95
N HIS A 590 -11.13 -6.28 21.88
CA HIS A 590 -10.93 -5.47 20.69
C HIS A 590 -12.25 -5.07 19.99
N MET A 591 -13.10 -6.05 19.67
CA MET A 591 -14.38 -5.81 18.98
C MET A 591 -15.25 -4.83 19.76
N LEU A 592 -15.45 -5.12 21.05
CA LEU A 592 -16.26 -4.31 21.94
C LEU A 592 -15.69 -2.88 22.04
N ALA A 593 -14.36 -2.73 22.12
CA ALA A 593 -13.72 -1.42 22.20
C ALA A 593 -13.83 -0.60 20.89
N GLU A 594 -13.76 -1.20 19.70
CA GLU A 594 -13.98 -0.47 18.44
C GLU A 594 -15.44 -0.07 18.23
N ILE A 595 -16.39 -0.91 18.67
CA ILE A 595 -17.82 -0.57 18.73
C ILE A 595 -18.05 0.62 19.67
N MET A 596 -17.63 0.54 20.93
CA MET A 596 -17.92 1.57 21.94
C MET A 596 -17.22 2.90 21.66
N ARG A 597 -15.97 2.87 21.14
CA ARG A 597 -15.26 4.07 20.65
C ARG A 597 -16.05 4.85 19.60
N THR A 598 -16.91 4.18 18.83
CA THR A 598 -17.75 4.81 17.80
C THR A 598 -19.21 4.99 18.22
N THR A 599 -19.62 4.45 19.37
CA THR A 599 -20.94 4.65 19.98
C THR A 599 -20.96 5.85 20.93
N LEU A 600 -19.98 5.98 21.83
CA LEU A 600 -19.94 7.07 22.82
C LEU A 600 -20.05 8.49 22.19
N PRO A 601 -19.40 8.81 21.04
CA PRO A 601 -19.58 10.11 20.37
C PRO A 601 -20.95 10.35 19.71
N ARG A 602 -21.83 9.32 19.67
CA ARG A 602 -23.20 9.41 19.13
C ARG A 602 -24.28 9.63 20.20
N ILE A 603 -23.99 9.31 21.47
CA ILE A 603 -24.90 9.55 22.60
C ILE A 603 -25.15 11.06 22.76
N ARG A 604 -26.37 11.44 23.12
CA ARG A 604 -26.80 12.83 23.34
C ARG A 604 -27.41 13.01 24.73
N PRO A 605 -27.08 14.09 25.48
CA PRO A 605 -26.04 15.09 25.19
C PRO A 605 -24.63 14.47 25.10
N LEU A 606 -23.67 15.20 24.49
CA LEU A 606 -22.31 14.69 24.28
C LEU A 606 -21.62 14.44 25.64
N PRO A 607 -21.21 13.19 25.98
CA PRO A 607 -20.83 12.83 27.34
C PRO A 607 -19.38 13.23 27.71
N ARG A 608 -18.97 14.46 27.38
CA ARG A 608 -17.59 14.93 27.59
C ARG A 608 -17.18 14.90 29.05
N GLU A 609 -17.98 15.50 29.93
CA GLU A 609 -17.69 15.58 31.36
C GLU A 609 -17.70 14.21 32.04
N GLU A 610 -18.60 13.32 31.66
CA GLU A 610 -18.69 11.96 32.22
C GLU A 610 -17.48 11.13 31.82
N LEU A 611 -17.03 11.19 30.57
CA LEU A 611 -15.82 10.49 30.11
C LEU A 611 -14.55 11.10 30.72
N ALA A 612 -14.44 12.44 30.78
CA ALA A 612 -13.30 13.11 31.39
C ALA A 612 -13.21 12.86 32.91
N ARG A 613 -14.35 12.57 33.56
CA ARG A 613 -14.44 12.12 34.95
C ARG A 613 -14.08 10.65 35.10
N ALA A 614 -14.65 9.76 34.26
CA ALA A 614 -14.36 8.34 34.27
C ALA A 614 -12.88 8.01 34.00
N TYR A 615 -12.21 8.85 33.20
CA TYR A 615 -10.76 8.81 33.06
C TYR A 615 -10.03 9.10 34.39
N ARG A 616 -10.34 10.22 35.07
CA ARG A 616 -9.67 10.62 36.31
C ARG A 616 -9.97 9.71 37.51
N GLU A 617 -11.18 9.15 37.58
CA GLU A 617 -11.66 8.38 38.73
C GLU A 617 -11.42 6.86 38.61
N SER A 618 -11.25 6.31 37.40
CA SER A 618 -11.18 4.86 37.20
C SER A 618 -9.76 4.27 37.27
N LYS A 619 -9.63 3.21 38.08
CA LYS A 619 -8.40 2.41 38.17
C LYS A 619 -8.23 1.45 36.98
N SER A 620 -9.30 1.07 36.28
CA SER A 620 -9.22 0.23 35.07
C SER A 620 -8.57 0.98 33.92
N VAL A 621 -7.54 0.36 33.32
CA VAL A 621 -6.85 0.86 32.13
C VAL A 621 -7.82 0.90 30.93
N GLU A 622 -8.70 -0.09 30.82
CA GLU A 622 -9.69 -0.25 29.75
C GLU A 622 -10.69 0.90 29.76
N VAL A 623 -11.15 1.31 30.94
CA VAL A 623 -12.05 2.46 31.13
C VAL A 623 -11.35 3.78 30.80
N ARG A 624 -10.13 4.01 31.31
CA ARG A 624 -9.35 5.23 31.02
C ARG A 624 -9.04 5.37 29.53
N GLN A 625 -8.62 4.28 28.90
CA GLN A 625 -8.42 4.18 27.45
C GLN A 625 -9.72 4.46 26.69
N MET A 626 -10.85 3.87 27.08
CA MET A 626 -12.12 4.06 26.39
C MET A 626 -12.57 5.52 26.44
N ALA A 627 -12.49 6.14 27.61
CA ALA A 627 -12.80 7.55 27.80
C ALA A 627 -11.96 8.44 26.87
N MET A 628 -10.63 8.33 26.91
CA MET A 628 -9.74 9.13 26.07
C MET A 628 -9.97 8.87 24.56
N ARG A 629 -10.09 7.60 24.15
CA ARG A 629 -10.33 7.21 22.74
C ARG A 629 -11.68 7.66 22.19
N ALA A 630 -12.70 7.84 23.04
CA ALA A 630 -13.98 8.41 22.65
C ALA A 630 -13.91 9.95 22.58
N LEU A 631 -13.25 10.59 23.55
CA LEU A 631 -13.06 12.05 23.61
C LEU A 631 -12.25 12.59 22.42
N THR A 632 -11.36 11.79 21.81
CA THR A 632 -10.68 12.16 20.55
C THR A 632 -11.65 12.52 19.41
N PHE A 633 -12.89 12.00 19.44
CA PHE A 633 -13.95 12.31 18.46
C PHE A 633 -14.90 13.43 18.92
N MET A 634 -14.64 14.03 20.08
CA MET A 634 -15.41 15.12 20.67
C MET A 634 -14.50 16.27 21.15
N PRO A 635 -13.49 16.72 20.36
CA PRO A 635 -12.51 17.70 20.81
C PRO A 635 -13.20 18.98 21.30
N ASP A 636 -12.60 19.59 22.32
CA ASP A 636 -13.10 20.77 23.02
C ASP A 636 -11.95 21.41 23.80
N HIS A 637 -11.97 22.73 23.96
CA HIS A 637 -10.93 23.42 24.72
C HIS A 637 -10.99 23.10 26.23
N SER A 638 -12.19 22.83 26.76
CA SER A 638 -12.40 22.43 28.16
C SER A 638 -11.68 21.12 28.55
N LEU A 639 -11.32 20.29 27.58
CA LEU A 639 -10.63 19.01 27.80
C LEU A 639 -9.10 19.15 27.92
N VAL A 640 -8.51 20.32 27.66
CA VAL A 640 -7.04 20.52 27.70
C VAL A 640 -6.40 20.07 29.04
N PRO A 641 -6.94 20.37 30.23
CA PRO A 641 -6.39 19.85 31.49
C PRO A 641 -6.40 18.32 31.56
N THR A 642 -7.47 17.67 31.10
CA THR A 642 -7.58 16.21 31.05
C THR A 642 -6.60 15.59 30.06
N TRP A 643 -6.29 16.29 28.96
CA TRP A 643 -5.24 15.86 28.03
C TRP A 643 -3.82 16.01 28.61
N VAL A 644 -3.56 17.04 29.44
CA VAL A 644 -2.28 17.21 30.17
C VAL A 644 -2.05 16.05 31.14
N GLU A 645 -3.08 15.67 31.91
CA GLU A 645 -3.05 14.49 32.77
C GLU A 645 -2.79 13.22 31.95
N ALA A 646 -3.55 13.01 30.88
CA ALA A 646 -3.53 11.80 30.08
C ALA A 646 -2.24 11.59 29.27
N ILE A 647 -1.47 12.64 28.94
CA ILE A 647 -0.10 12.52 28.40
C ILE A 647 0.80 11.72 29.36
N ASN A 648 0.55 11.78 30.67
CA ASN A 648 1.35 11.14 31.71
C ASN A 648 0.72 9.86 32.27
N ASP A 649 -0.32 9.31 31.62
CA ASP A 649 -0.92 8.04 32.03
C ASP A 649 0.08 6.88 31.91
N THR A 650 -0.01 5.88 32.80
CA THR A 650 0.86 4.70 32.75
C THR A 650 0.68 3.87 31.48
N ASP A 651 -0.51 3.92 30.85
CA ASP A 651 -0.79 3.20 29.61
C ASP A 651 -0.54 4.02 28.33
N ARG A 652 0.27 3.46 27.42
CA ARG A 652 0.66 4.09 26.14
C ARG A 652 -0.53 4.46 25.24
N PHE A 653 -1.63 3.70 25.23
CA PHE A 653 -2.79 4.02 24.40
C PHE A 653 -3.52 5.26 24.91
N THR A 654 -3.63 5.40 26.23
CA THR A 654 -4.19 6.57 26.89
C THR A 654 -3.36 7.81 26.55
N ARG A 655 -2.03 7.72 26.69
CA ARG A 655 -1.10 8.80 26.30
C ARG A 655 -1.25 9.20 24.82
N VAL A 656 -1.20 8.24 23.90
CA VAL A 656 -1.33 8.49 22.44
C VAL A 656 -2.73 9.02 22.06
N ALA A 657 -3.79 8.62 22.78
CA ALA A 657 -5.12 9.18 22.59
C ALA A 657 -5.21 10.66 23.05
N ALA A 658 -4.42 11.07 24.04
CA ALA A 658 -4.33 12.45 24.49
C ALA A 658 -3.63 13.36 23.47
N VAL A 659 -2.49 12.92 22.89
CA VAL A 659 -1.80 13.63 21.80
C VAL A 659 -2.74 13.84 20.60
N ARG A 660 -3.50 12.80 20.22
CA ARG A 660 -4.52 12.90 19.16
C ARG A 660 -5.71 13.79 19.54
N GLY A 661 -6.08 13.82 20.83
CA GLY A 661 -7.09 14.74 21.37
C GLY A 661 -6.67 16.20 21.21
N LEU A 662 -5.44 16.52 21.59
CA LEU A 662 -4.84 17.85 21.46
C LEU A 662 -4.69 18.29 20.00
N ALA A 663 -4.33 17.36 19.08
CA ALA A 663 -4.32 17.62 17.65
C ALA A 663 -5.72 18.01 17.08
N GLY A 664 -6.79 17.59 17.75
CA GLY A 664 -8.16 18.01 17.46
C GLY A 664 -8.56 19.37 18.06
N VAL A 665 -7.82 19.89 19.04
CA VAL A 665 -8.07 21.18 19.67
C VAL A 665 -7.25 22.26 18.95
N ALA A 666 -7.91 23.04 18.10
CA ALA A 666 -7.30 24.12 17.32
C ALA A 666 -6.95 25.38 18.14
N HIS A 667 -6.27 25.20 19.29
CA HIS A 667 -5.88 26.27 20.22
C HIS A 667 -4.37 26.30 20.44
N HIS A 668 -3.85 27.50 20.69
CA HIS A 668 -2.42 27.77 20.89
C HIS A 668 -1.81 26.94 22.04
N ASP A 669 -2.52 26.79 23.15
CA ASP A 669 -1.97 26.09 24.32
C ASP A 669 -1.90 24.57 24.10
N ALA A 670 -2.79 24.01 23.26
CA ALA A 670 -2.68 22.63 22.80
C ALA A 670 -1.47 22.45 21.87
N MET A 671 -1.17 23.42 21.00
CA MET A 671 0.01 23.38 20.14
C MET A 671 1.32 23.53 20.94
N LYS A 672 1.34 24.36 22.00
CA LYS A 672 2.47 24.43 22.95
C LYS A 672 2.72 23.10 23.65
N LEU A 673 1.68 22.42 24.09
CA LEU A 673 1.78 21.12 24.76
C LEU A 673 2.27 20.02 23.82
N LEU A 674 1.77 20.00 22.57
CA LEU A 674 2.31 19.12 21.52
C LEU A 674 3.78 19.40 21.23
N LEU A 675 4.20 20.68 21.17
CA LEU A 675 5.59 21.07 20.95
C LEU A 675 6.51 20.54 22.07
N ALA A 676 6.08 20.63 23.33
CA ALA A 676 6.80 20.03 24.45
C ALA A 676 6.84 18.48 24.41
N THR A 677 5.90 17.84 23.72
CA THR A 677 5.81 16.38 23.61
C THR A 677 6.80 15.79 22.58
N ILE A 678 7.48 16.60 21.75
CA ILE A 678 8.46 16.14 20.74
C ILE A 678 9.69 15.43 21.37
N ASP A 679 10.03 15.75 22.62
CA ASP A 679 11.13 15.14 23.37
C ASP A 679 10.64 14.22 24.51
N HIS A 680 9.40 13.72 24.42
CA HIS A 680 8.87 12.69 25.32
C HIS A 680 9.66 11.36 25.18
N GLU A 681 9.90 10.67 26.30
CA GLU A 681 10.71 9.43 26.36
C GLU A 681 10.15 8.27 25.51
N ASP A 682 8.86 7.98 25.61
CA ASP A 682 8.18 7.04 24.72
C ASP A 682 8.18 7.57 23.27
N PRO A 683 8.88 6.91 22.32
CA PRO A 683 9.02 7.43 20.96
C PRO A 683 7.69 7.53 20.21
N VAL A 684 6.69 6.72 20.58
CA VAL A 684 5.36 6.77 19.94
C VAL A 684 4.68 8.10 20.23
N MET A 685 4.84 8.62 21.44
CA MET A 685 4.29 9.93 21.85
C MET A 685 4.90 11.07 21.05
N ALA A 686 6.23 11.07 20.96
CA ALA A 686 6.97 12.13 20.29
C ALA A 686 6.79 12.12 18.75
N ASN A 687 6.71 10.95 18.14
CA ASN A 687 6.45 10.81 16.71
C ASN A 687 4.99 11.17 16.37
N GLU A 688 4.03 10.84 17.23
CA GLU A 688 2.64 11.30 17.10
C GLU A 688 2.53 12.81 17.29
N ALA A 689 3.30 13.42 18.21
CA ALA A 689 3.34 14.86 18.41
C ALA A 689 3.91 15.60 17.19
N CYS A 690 4.99 15.10 16.58
CA CYS A 690 5.49 15.62 15.30
C CYS A 690 4.45 15.51 14.19
N HIS A 691 3.77 14.35 14.07
CA HIS A 691 2.69 14.17 13.09
C HIS A 691 1.53 15.15 13.30
N ALA A 692 1.09 15.33 14.55
CA ALA A 692 0.04 16.26 14.93
C ALA A 692 0.39 17.71 14.57
N LEU A 693 1.62 18.15 14.87
CA LEU A 693 2.09 19.50 14.56
C LEU A 693 2.28 19.72 13.05
N GLY A 694 2.83 18.75 12.33
CA GLY A 694 2.89 18.79 10.86
C GLY A 694 1.49 18.89 10.23
N SER A 695 0.52 18.13 10.72
CA SER A 695 -0.89 18.21 10.31
C SER A 695 -1.53 19.57 10.64
N ALA A 696 -1.21 20.16 11.79
CA ALA A 696 -1.69 21.49 12.16
C ALA A 696 -1.10 22.60 11.26
N ILE A 697 0.19 22.49 10.90
CA ILE A 697 0.88 23.39 9.97
C ILE A 697 0.31 23.26 8.55
N GLU A 698 0.19 22.05 8.00
CA GLU A 698 -0.38 21.80 6.67
C GLU A 698 -1.84 22.33 6.55
N ARG A 699 -2.57 22.31 7.65
CA ARG A 699 -3.96 22.81 7.76
C ARG A 699 -4.08 24.27 8.17
N ASN A 700 -2.98 25.01 8.33
CA ASN A 700 -2.93 26.42 8.74
C ASN A 700 -3.75 26.70 10.02
N VAL A 701 -3.57 25.87 11.05
CA VAL A 701 -4.25 26.01 12.35
C VAL A 701 -3.70 27.23 13.09
N ARG A 702 -4.55 28.22 13.39
CA ARG A 702 -4.13 29.49 14.04
C ARG A 702 -3.25 29.32 15.29
N GLY A 703 -3.47 28.25 16.06
CA GLY A 703 -2.67 27.92 17.23
C GLY A 703 -1.17 27.72 16.95
N THR A 704 -0.74 27.48 15.70
CA THR A 704 0.68 27.33 15.33
C THR A 704 1.34 28.61 14.83
N GLU A 705 0.60 29.71 14.60
CA GLU A 705 1.13 30.95 13.98
C GLU A 705 2.39 31.47 14.70
N ASN A 706 2.28 31.74 16.00
CA ASN A 706 3.40 32.21 16.85
C ASN A 706 4.38 31.12 17.27
N LEU A 707 4.24 29.89 16.77
CA LEU A 707 5.07 28.72 17.14
C LEU A 707 5.80 28.12 15.93
N ARG A 708 5.54 28.60 14.70
CA ARG A 708 6.00 27.95 13.44
C ARG A 708 7.50 27.65 13.46
N GLU A 709 8.33 28.64 13.75
CA GLU A 709 9.80 28.50 13.76
C GLU A 709 10.26 27.50 14.84
N SER A 710 9.68 27.56 16.03
CA SER A 710 9.98 26.64 17.14
C SER A 710 9.58 25.20 16.80
N ILE A 711 8.44 25.00 16.13
CA ILE A 711 7.99 23.69 15.65
C ILE A 711 8.94 23.17 14.56
N LEU A 712 9.33 24.00 13.59
CA LEU A 712 10.29 23.60 12.54
C LEU A 712 11.63 23.17 13.16
N LEU A 713 12.14 23.95 14.11
CA LEU A 713 13.40 23.65 14.81
C LEU A 713 13.29 22.37 15.64
N ALA A 714 12.21 22.17 16.39
CA ALA A 714 12.01 20.96 17.20
C ALA A 714 11.87 19.70 16.34
N ILE A 715 11.09 19.75 15.26
CA ILE A 715 10.94 18.63 14.32
C ILE A 715 12.28 18.36 13.60
N ARG A 716 13.03 19.39 13.20
CA ARG A 716 14.40 19.25 12.65
C ARG A 716 15.33 18.55 13.63
N ASN A 717 15.36 19.00 14.88
CA ASN A 717 16.22 18.48 15.94
C ASN A 717 15.84 17.05 16.34
N ARG A 718 14.56 16.64 16.19
CA ARG A 718 14.17 15.23 16.29
C ARG A 718 14.60 14.44 15.05
N TYR A 719 14.43 14.99 13.84
CA TYR A 719 14.80 14.30 12.60
C TYR A 719 16.30 13.98 12.54
N SER A 720 17.16 14.91 12.94
CA SER A 720 18.62 14.72 13.00
C SER A 720 19.06 13.65 14.00
N LYS A 721 18.17 13.12 14.85
CA LYS A 721 18.50 11.99 15.73
C LYS A 721 18.57 10.66 14.97
N PHE A 722 17.89 10.49 13.83
CA PHE A 722 17.71 9.18 13.18
C PHE A 722 18.91 8.67 12.34
N GLY A 723 20.12 9.12 12.64
CA GLY A 723 21.34 8.77 11.89
C GLY A 723 22.08 7.51 12.36
N ASP A 724 23.29 7.32 11.83
CA ASP A 724 24.14 6.12 11.99
C ASP A 724 24.35 5.65 13.45
N SER A 725 24.18 6.53 14.45
CA SER A 725 24.40 6.23 15.87
C SER A 725 23.11 6.09 16.71
N TYR A 726 21.96 5.82 16.08
CA TYR A 726 20.65 5.86 16.76
C TYR A 726 19.99 4.50 16.96
N GLU A 727 20.26 3.90 18.12
CA GLU A 727 19.73 2.60 18.56
C GLU A 727 18.30 2.68 19.14
N GLY A 728 17.52 3.72 18.79
CA GLY A 728 16.16 3.89 19.28
C GLY A 728 15.19 2.83 18.73
N THR A 729 14.22 2.39 19.55
CA THR A 729 13.22 1.37 19.14
C THR A 729 12.27 1.82 18.02
N ASP A 730 12.44 3.05 17.52
CA ASP A 730 11.73 3.65 16.40
C ASP A 730 12.64 4.06 15.23
N ALA A 731 13.93 3.72 15.26
CA ALA A 731 14.94 4.12 14.28
C ALA A 731 14.59 3.72 12.83
N ASP A 732 13.93 2.57 12.64
CA ASP A 732 13.54 2.00 11.35
C ASP A 732 12.27 2.62 10.75
N TRP A 733 11.46 3.35 11.53
CA TRP A 733 10.20 3.96 11.03
C TRP A 733 10.04 5.46 11.29
N ALA A 734 10.56 6.01 12.39
CA ALA A 734 10.21 7.35 12.88
C ALA A 734 10.57 8.50 11.94
N TYR A 735 11.63 8.35 11.17
CA TYR A 735 12.00 9.31 10.12
C TYR A 735 10.87 9.51 9.10
N ARG A 736 9.97 8.54 8.90
CA ARG A 736 8.86 8.64 7.96
C ARG A 736 7.77 9.63 8.42
N PRO A 737 7.13 9.52 9.61
CA PRO A 737 6.20 10.54 10.11
C PRO A 737 6.89 11.87 10.41
N VAL A 738 8.10 11.89 10.99
CA VAL A 738 8.80 13.15 11.32
C VAL A 738 9.24 13.89 10.05
N GLY A 739 9.70 13.18 9.02
CA GLY A 739 10.01 13.76 7.71
C GLY A 739 8.78 14.26 6.96
N ASN A 740 7.65 13.55 7.04
CA ASN A 740 6.37 14.06 6.53
C ASN A 740 5.93 15.34 7.28
N ALA A 741 6.23 15.46 8.58
CA ALA A 741 5.97 16.67 9.35
C ALA A 741 6.90 17.84 8.98
N LEU A 742 8.15 17.59 8.55
CA LEU A 742 8.99 18.61 7.90
C LEU A 742 8.38 19.04 6.55
N LEU A 743 7.96 18.10 5.69
CA LEU A 743 7.38 18.43 4.38
C LEU A 743 6.13 19.33 4.46
N ALA A 744 5.39 19.31 5.57
CA ALA A 744 4.27 20.23 5.81
C ALA A 744 4.67 21.72 5.82
N PHE A 745 5.96 22.04 6.02
CA PHE A 745 6.46 23.41 6.01
C PHE A 745 6.70 23.98 4.60
N GLY A 746 6.56 23.16 3.54
CA GLY A 746 6.80 23.60 2.16
C GLY A 746 8.28 23.64 1.82
N GLU A 747 8.77 24.73 1.24
CA GLU A 747 10.17 24.86 0.80
C GLU A 747 11.16 24.86 1.98
N GLU A 748 10.80 25.46 3.11
CA GLU A 748 11.60 25.47 4.34
C GLU A 748 11.95 24.05 4.82
N GLY A 749 10.94 23.18 4.95
CA GLY A 749 11.13 21.80 5.40
C GLY A 749 11.78 20.90 4.36
N GLN A 750 11.55 21.17 3.07
CA GLN A 750 12.29 20.51 1.98
C GLN A 750 13.77 20.89 2.01
N SER A 751 14.12 22.15 2.29
CA SER A 751 15.51 22.61 2.45
C SER A 751 16.20 21.97 3.66
N VAL A 752 15.49 21.81 4.79
CA VAL A 752 15.99 21.06 5.96
C VAL A 752 16.31 19.61 5.58
N LEU A 753 15.38 18.89 4.94
CA LEU A 753 15.63 17.53 4.47
C LEU A 753 16.77 17.47 3.44
N GLN A 754 16.86 18.45 2.54
CA GLN A 754 17.91 18.50 1.53
C GLN A 754 19.31 18.62 2.17
N SER A 755 19.44 19.42 3.23
CA SER A 755 20.70 19.54 3.99
C SER A 755 21.16 18.22 4.61
N PHE A 756 20.23 17.32 4.96
CA PHE A 756 20.54 15.98 5.44
C PHE A 756 20.88 14.99 4.30
N VAL A 757 20.34 15.17 3.10
CA VAL A 757 20.70 14.37 1.89
C VAL A 757 22.08 14.72 1.35
N ASP A 758 22.51 15.97 1.49
CA ASP A 758 23.71 16.51 0.85
C ASP A 758 25.00 16.32 1.65
N GLN A 759 24.90 15.97 2.92
CA GLN A 759 26.05 15.62 3.77
C GLN A 759 26.46 14.15 3.58
N SER A 760 27.74 13.86 3.88
CA SER A 760 28.40 12.58 3.63
C SER A 760 28.92 11.88 4.90
N THR A 761 28.70 12.46 6.07
CA THR A 761 29.28 12.03 7.36
C THR A 761 28.38 11.08 8.14
N ASP A 762 27.07 11.15 7.94
CA ASP A 762 26.04 10.31 8.55
C ASP A 762 25.23 9.66 7.42
N ARG A 763 25.55 8.40 7.11
CA ARG A 763 25.02 7.73 5.93
C ARG A 763 23.54 7.42 6.08
N GLU A 764 23.15 6.83 7.20
CA GLU A 764 21.75 6.45 7.46
C GLU A 764 20.83 7.67 7.51
N LEU A 765 21.26 8.80 8.09
CA LEU A 765 20.50 10.04 8.05
C LEU A 765 20.32 10.55 6.61
N ALA A 766 21.34 10.46 5.76
CA ALA A 766 21.24 10.84 4.34
C ALA A 766 20.28 9.94 3.55
N VAL A 767 20.32 8.62 3.79
CA VAL A 767 19.39 7.66 3.16
C VAL A 767 17.95 7.91 3.62
N LYS A 768 17.73 8.11 4.93
CA LYS A 768 16.41 8.42 5.50
C LYS A 768 15.87 9.76 4.98
N ALA A 769 16.71 10.80 4.93
CA ALA A 769 16.35 12.11 4.38
C ALA A 769 15.94 12.02 2.91
N TRP A 770 16.67 11.25 2.10
CA TRP A 770 16.33 11.01 0.70
C TRP A 770 15.02 10.23 0.57
N LYS A 771 14.84 9.16 1.37
CA LYS A 771 13.57 8.43 1.45
C LYS A 771 12.42 9.36 1.83
N SER A 772 12.57 10.26 2.80
CA SER A 772 11.54 11.24 3.18
C SER A 772 11.23 12.25 2.07
N LEU A 773 12.27 12.86 1.46
CA LEU A 773 12.12 14.00 0.56
C LEU A 773 11.71 13.61 -0.87
N TYR A 774 12.23 12.49 -1.38
CA TYR A 774 12.09 12.07 -2.77
C TYR A 774 11.24 10.80 -2.92
N ILE A 775 11.41 9.81 -2.05
CA ILE A 775 10.55 8.60 -2.00
C ILE A 775 9.33 8.88 -1.10
N ARG A 776 8.60 9.95 -1.45
CA ARG A 776 7.47 10.50 -0.67
C ARG A 776 6.41 9.43 -0.46
N GLN A 777 5.93 9.31 0.79
CA GLN A 777 5.07 8.21 1.23
C GLN A 777 4.25 8.65 2.46
N ARG A 778 2.91 8.68 2.32
CA ARG A 778 1.95 9.16 3.35
C ARG A 778 0.96 8.05 3.77
N PRO A 779 0.53 7.95 5.04
CA PRO A 779 -0.46 6.96 5.47
C PRO A 779 -1.82 7.13 4.78
N ASN A 780 -2.53 6.01 4.56
CA ASN A 780 -3.87 5.93 3.96
C ASN A 780 -3.98 6.34 2.47
N THR A 781 -2.91 6.43 1.71
CA THR A 781 -2.95 6.79 0.28
C THR A 781 -1.71 6.25 -0.44
N PHE A 782 -1.88 5.77 -1.65
CA PHE A 782 -0.75 5.46 -2.51
C PHE A 782 -0.08 6.76 -2.98
N SER A 783 1.23 6.90 -2.73
CA SER A 783 1.98 8.09 -3.13
C SER A 783 2.47 7.94 -4.58
N GLU A 784 1.51 7.89 -5.50
CA GLU A 784 1.71 7.59 -6.91
C GLU A 784 2.67 8.56 -7.61
N VAL A 785 3.55 8.02 -8.47
CA VAL A 785 4.46 8.78 -9.34
C VAL A 785 4.61 8.11 -10.71
N ALA A 786 4.94 8.86 -11.75
CA ALA A 786 5.33 8.27 -13.03
C ALA A 786 6.72 7.60 -12.94
N GLU A 787 6.98 6.58 -13.76
CA GLU A 787 8.30 5.91 -13.86
C GLU A 787 9.45 6.92 -14.01
N LYS A 788 9.27 7.96 -14.83
CA LYS A 788 10.25 9.04 -15.05
C LYS A 788 10.47 9.92 -13.82
N GLU A 789 9.44 10.15 -13.01
CA GLU A 789 9.55 10.92 -11.76
C GLU A 789 10.25 10.08 -10.69
N ASN A 790 10.03 8.77 -10.68
CA ASN A 790 10.84 7.87 -9.88
C ASN A 790 12.31 7.84 -10.35
N GLU A 791 12.59 7.72 -11.65
CA GLU A 791 13.97 7.78 -12.16
C GLU A 791 14.70 9.05 -11.70
N GLU A 792 14.03 10.21 -11.70
CA GLU A 792 14.60 11.44 -11.16
C GLU A 792 14.76 11.37 -9.64
N ALA A 793 13.76 10.91 -8.89
CA ALA A 793 13.87 10.70 -7.44
C ALA A 793 15.05 9.76 -7.06
N MET A 794 15.33 8.74 -7.88
CA MET A 794 16.48 7.86 -7.70
C MET A 794 17.81 8.58 -8.02
N ARG A 795 17.90 9.48 -9.01
CA ARG A 795 19.10 10.31 -9.25
C ARG A 795 19.43 11.25 -8.10
N GLN A 796 18.44 11.60 -7.27
CA GLN A 796 18.62 12.48 -6.12
C GLN A 796 19.10 11.75 -4.85
N ARG A 797 19.38 10.44 -4.93
CA ARG A 797 19.92 9.66 -3.80
C ARG A 797 21.36 10.04 -3.44
N PRO A 798 21.79 9.84 -2.16
CA PRO A 798 23.16 10.09 -1.75
C PRO A 798 24.16 9.35 -2.65
N ILE A 799 25.28 9.99 -2.99
CA ILE A 799 26.18 9.50 -4.05
C ILE A 799 26.77 8.11 -3.76
N PHE A 800 26.95 7.75 -2.48
CA PHE A 800 27.40 6.40 -2.07
C PHE A 800 26.36 5.28 -2.27
N LEU A 801 25.10 5.62 -2.58
CA LEU A 801 24.08 4.65 -3.06
C LEU A 801 23.95 4.60 -4.58
N LYS A 802 24.73 5.41 -5.31
CA LYS A 802 24.78 5.37 -6.78
C LYS A 802 25.77 4.30 -7.24
N LYS A 803 25.45 3.63 -8.34
CA LYS A 803 26.30 2.58 -8.90
C LYS A 803 27.01 3.12 -10.15
N PRO A 804 28.27 2.75 -10.41
CA PRO A 804 28.87 2.91 -11.73
C PRO A 804 28.01 2.18 -12.77
N VAL A 805 27.53 2.88 -13.80
CA VAL A 805 26.68 2.27 -14.86
C VAL A 805 27.46 2.06 -16.16
N ALA A 806 28.46 2.89 -16.44
CA ALA A 806 29.42 2.68 -17.51
C ALA A 806 30.75 3.34 -17.19
N PRO A 807 31.90 2.74 -17.52
CA PRO A 807 33.12 3.51 -17.68
C PRO A 807 32.94 4.51 -18.82
N ARG A 808 33.65 5.62 -18.73
CA ARG A 808 33.74 6.73 -19.69
C ARG A 808 35.18 6.91 -20.14
N LEU A 809 36.11 6.63 -19.23
CA LEU A 809 37.51 6.35 -19.48
C LEU A 809 37.82 5.04 -18.75
N LYS A 810 38.46 4.07 -19.39
CA LYS A 810 39.04 2.91 -18.72
C LYS A 810 40.39 2.58 -19.36
N GLN A 811 41.40 2.32 -18.54
CA GLN A 811 42.68 1.80 -18.99
C GLN A 811 42.77 0.28 -18.77
N ASP A 812 43.65 -0.34 -19.57
CA ASP A 812 43.96 -1.77 -19.60
C ASP A 812 45.41 -1.90 -20.08
N PHE A 813 46.39 -1.47 -19.27
CA PHE A 813 47.81 -1.38 -19.71
C PHE A 813 48.44 -2.75 -20.04
N ASP A 814 47.89 -3.84 -19.51
CA ASP A 814 48.24 -5.23 -19.85
C ASP A 814 47.85 -5.63 -21.28
N ASP A 815 46.96 -4.88 -21.95
CA ASP A 815 46.62 -5.10 -23.35
C ASP A 815 47.77 -4.64 -24.26
N THR A 816 48.77 -5.50 -24.40
CA THR A 816 49.96 -5.33 -25.26
C THR A 816 49.64 -4.98 -26.72
N ALA A 817 48.44 -5.32 -27.23
CA ALA A 817 48.03 -4.93 -28.59
C ALA A 817 47.66 -3.43 -28.69
N LYS A 818 47.46 -2.76 -27.55
CA LYS A 818 47.31 -1.31 -27.43
C LYS A 818 48.59 -0.69 -26.83
N TRP A 819 49.07 -1.22 -25.71
CA TRP A 819 50.10 -0.63 -24.85
C TRP A 819 51.44 -1.37 -24.96
N SER A 820 52.09 -1.31 -26.12
CA SER A 820 53.49 -1.74 -26.21
C SER A 820 54.40 -0.81 -25.37
N PRO A 821 55.40 -1.34 -24.63
CA PRO A 821 56.44 -0.52 -23.99
C PRO A 821 57.23 0.35 -24.98
N GLU A 822 57.27 -0.05 -26.25
CA GLU A 822 57.94 0.66 -27.35
C GLU A 822 57.03 1.71 -28.02
N GLY A 823 55.75 1.77 -27.64
CA GLY A 823 54.73 2.62 -28.23
C GLY A 823 54.89 4.09 -27.86
N ARG A 824 54.84 4.98 -28.87
CA ARG A 824 54.96 6.44 -28.73
C ARG A 824 53.69 7.15 -29.20
N GLY A 825 53.43 8.34 -28.67
CA GLY A 825 52.30 9.18 -29.09
C GLY A 825 50.97 8.81 -28.42
N MET A 826 49.86 8.86 -29.18
CA MET A 826 48.50 8.66 -28.64
C MET A 826 47.98 7.24 -28.95
N VAL A 827 47.54 6.53 -27.92
CA VAL A 827 47.08 5.13 -27.97
C VAL A 827 45.61 5.02 -27.55
N GLY A 828 44.89 4.00 -28.03
CA GLY A 828 43.47 3.77 -27.76
C GLY A 828 42.52 4.32 -28.84
N ASP A 829 41.25 3.87 -28.79
CA ASP A 829 40.22 4.19 -29.78
C ASP A 829 39.26 5.28 -29.26
N VAL A 830 39.07 6.33 -30.04
CA VAL A 830 38.16 7.45 -29.74
C VAL A 830 36.68 7.06 -29.79
N ASN A 831 36.35 5.89 -30.34
CA ASN A 831 34.98 5.38 -30.47
C ASN A 831 34.62 4.37 -29.37
N GLN A 832 35.53 4.06 -28.44
CA GLN A 832 35.35 3.03 -27.42
C GLN A 832 35.62 3.54 -26.01
N VAL A 833 35.02 2.85 -25.04
CA VAL A 833 35.07 3.15 -23.60
C VAL A 833 36.50 3.07 -23.00
N SER A 834 37.44 2.41 -23.68
CA SER A 834 38.86 2.45 -23.31
C SER A 834 39.49 3.85 -23.44
N GLY A 835 38.79 4.78 -24.10
CA GLY A 835 39.26 6.11 -24.38
C GLY A 835 40.52 6.13 -25.25
N ARG A 836 41.14 7.31 -25.29
CA ARG A 836 42.43 7.55 -25.94
C ARG A 836 43.36 8.22 -24.93
N TRP A 837 44.64 7.84 -24.86
CA TRP A 837 45.59 8.45 -23.94
C TRP A 837 46.94 8.76 -24.59
N GLY A 838 47.69 9.67 -23.98
CA GLY A 838 49.06 10.01 -24.36
C GLY A 838 49.45 11.44 -23.96
N ALA A 839 50.51 12.02 -24.50
CA ALA A 839 51.47 11.39 -25.42
C ALA A 839 52.47 10.51 -24.66
N LEU A 840 52.68 9.27 -25.10
CA LEU A 840 53.78 8.41 -24.63
C LEU A 840 55.11 8.88 -25.23
N LEU A 841 56.15 9.02 -24.42
CA LEU A 841 57.45 9.62 -24.76
C LEU A 841 58.61 8.96 -24.01
N ASP A 842 59.81 8.94 -24.62
CA ASP A 842 61.02 8.30 -24.09
C ASP A 842 61.40 8.78 -22.67
N GLU A 843 61.48 10.10 -22.49
CA GLU A 843 61.82 10.73 -21.18
C GLU A 843 60.64 10.76 -20.20
N GLY A 844 59.47 10.24 -20.60
CA GLY A 844 58.25 10.14 -19.81
C GLY A 844 57.12 11.01 -20.37
N PRO A 845 55.87 10.54 -20.31
CA PRO A 845 55.39 9.31 -19.65
C PRO A 845 55.52 8.08 -20.58
N HIS A 846 55.75 6.88 -20.04
CA HIS A 846 55.83 5.65 -20.84
C HIS A 846 55.33 4.41 -20.06
N ILE A 847 55.08 3.31 -20.76
CA ILE A 847 54.64 2.03 -20.16
C ILE A 847 55.86 1.21 -19.73
N THR A 848 55.80 0.60 -18.54
CA THR A 848 56.86 -0.25 -17.98
C THR A 848 56.29 -1.55 -17.39
N ARG A 849 57.17 -2.53 -17.15
CA ARG A 849 56.90 -3.73 -16.32
C ARG A 849 57.59 -3.66 -14.95
N GLU A 850 58.46 -2.68 -14.75
CA GLU A 850 59.10 -2.41 -13.46
C GLU A 850 58.04 -1.98 -12.44
N ASP A 851 58.06 -2.57 -11.24
CA ASP A 851 57.12 -2.29 -10.13
C ASP A 851 55.60 -2.40 -10.47
N ALA A 852 55.23 -3.06 -11.58
CA ALA A 852 53.85 -3.09 -12.07
C ALA A 852 52.86 -3.81 -11.13
N LEU A 853 51.65 -3.25 -11.00
CA LEU A 853 50.63 -3.61 -9.99
C LEU A 853 50.38 -5.11 -9.81
N ASN A 854 50.34 -5.85 -10.92
CA ASN A 854 50.00 -7.27 -11.01
C ASN A 854 51.14 -8.08 -11.68
N GLY A 855 52.34 -7.51 -11.82
CA GLY A 855 53.45 -8.08 -12.61
C GLY A 855 53.30 -7.97 -14.13
N GLY A 856 52.24 -7.32 -14.61
CA GLY A 856 51.98 -7.03 -16.02
C GLY A 856 52.63 -5.72 -16.47
N GLN A 857 51.83 -4.70 -16.77
CA GLN A 857 52.29 -3.40 -17.29
C GLN A 857 51.59 -2.21 -16.64
N SER A 858 52.36 -1.21 -16.19
CA SER A 858 51.86 0.03 -15.58
C SER A 858 52.48 1.27 -16.24
N LEU A 859 51.87 2.45 -16.05
CA LEU A 859 52.39 3.72 -16.57
C LEU A 859 53.41 4.34 -15.62
N LEU A 860 54.60 4.66 -16.12
CA LEU A 860 55.64 5.39 -15.39
C LEU A 860 55.63 6.88 -15.74
N ILE A 861 55.52 7.72 -14.72
CA ILE A 861 55.57 9.19 -14.82
C ILE A 861 56.81 9.71 -14.06
N ARG A 862 57.58 10.61 -14.69
CA ARG A 862 58.85 11.17 -14.17
C ARG A 862 58.90 12.69 -14.35
N ARG A 863 59.55 13.42 -13.44
CA ARG A 863 59.77 14.88 -13.59
C ARG A 863 60.59 15.17 -14.85
N GLY A 864 60.18 16.20 -15.60
CA GLY A 864 60.77 16.62 -16.87
C GLY A 864 59.91 16.25 -18.08
N GLY A 865 59.19 15.13 -18.02
CA GLY A 865 58.29 14.67 -19.07
C GLY A 865 56.99 15.48 -19.23
N HIS A 866 56.26 15.20 -20.31
CA HIS A 866 54.93 15.78 -20.54
C HIS A 866 53.87 15.17 -19.60
N SER A 867 52.72 15.84 -19.46
CA SER A 867 51.58 15.29 -18.73
C SER A 867 50.89 14.17 -19.51
N PHE A 868 50.68 13.00 -18.90
CA PHE A 868 49.86 11.95 -19.50
C PHE A 868 48.39 12.35 -19.41
N THR A 869 47.68 12.36 -20.55
CA THR A 869 46.26 12.76 -20.62
C THR A 869 45.42 11.65 -21.22
N GLY A 870 44.37 11.23 -20.50
CA GLY A 870 43.31 10.36 -20.98
C GLY A 870 42.07 11.15 -21.42
N HIS A 871 41.46 10.73 -22.52
CA HIS A 871 40.24 11.29 -23.08
C HIS A 871 39.06 10.35 -22.83
N ALA A 872 38.14 10.75 -21.93
CA ALA A 872 36.88 10.08 -21.69
C ALA A 872 35.96 10.21 -22.93
N MET A 873 35.50 9.08 -23.46
CA MET A 873 34.71 9.00 -24.69
C MET A 873 33.62 7.91 -24.54
N PRO A 874 32.32 8.26 -24.52
CA PRO A 874 31.76 9.62 -24.45
C PRO A 874 32.23 10.41 -23.22
N GLU A 875 32.11 11.74 -23.29
CA GLU A 875 32.41 12.66 -22.20
C GLU A 875 31.35 12.57 -21.08
N ILE A 876 31.68 13.01 -19.86
CA ILE A 876 30.74 13.02 -18.72
C ILE A 876 29.97 14.35 -18.69
N ASP A 877 28.70 14.29 -19.10
CA ASP A 877 27.69 15.35 -19.16
C ASP A 877 27.44 16.06 -17.81
N ASP A 878 27.13 17.37 -17.80
CA ASP A 878 27.04 18.22 -16.59
C ASP A 878 26.10 17.67 -15.48
N ARG A 879 25.08 16.90 -15.86
CA ARG A 879 24.11 16.30 -14.92
C ARG A 879 24.56 14.97 -14.30
N ALA A 880 25.66 14.40 -14.79
CA ALA A 880 26.13 13.10 -14.35
C ALA A 880 27.21 13.22 -13.27
N ASP A 881 26.93 12.66 -12.10
CA ASP A 881 27.95 12.37 -11.10
C ASP A 881 28.91 11.29 -11.62
N TYR A 882 30.11 11.22 -11.05
CA TYR A 882 31.11 10.24 -11.47
C TYR A 882 32.04 9.82 -10.33
N GLN A 883 32.72 8.71 -10.58
CA GLN A 883 33.80 8.20 -9.74
C GLN A 883 35.06 8.05 -10.59
N LEU A 884 36.19 8.52 -10.09
CA LEU A 884 37.51 8.23 -10.63
C LEU A 884 38.20 7.24 -9.70
N THR A 885 38.52 6.05 -10.19
CA THR A 885 39.47 5.15 -9.55
C THR A 885 40.80 5.15 -10.29
N LEU A 886 41.90 5.00 -9.55
CA LEU A 886 43.23 4.70 -10.07
C LEU A 886 44.07 4.04 -8.98
N GLN A 887 44.95 3.14 -9.36
CA GLN A 887 46.03 2.62 -8.52
C GLN A 887 47.25 3.55 -8.64
N LEU A 888 47.93 3.81 -7.52
CA LEU A 888 49.10 4.69 -7.46
C LEU A 888 50.24 4.03 -6.67
N PHE A 889 51.48 4.17 -7.15
CA PHE A 889 52.68 3.74 -6.43
C PHE A 889 53.78 4.81 -6.51
N ARG A 890 54.21 5.30 -5.34
CA ARG A 890 55.30 6.29 -5.19
C ARG A 890 56.63 5.54 -5.05
N LYS A 891 57.60 5.71 -5.96
CA LYS A 891 58.84 4.92 -5.93
C LYS A 891 59.80 5.32 -4.78
N ASN A 892 59.72 6.58 -4.33
CA ASN A 892 60.49 7.15 -3.22
C ASN A 892 59.71 8.30 -2.54
N GLU A 893 60.26 8.88 -1.47
CA GLU A 893 59.67 10.02 -0.75
C GLU A 893 59.53 11.28 -1.64
N HIS A 894 60.46 11.54 -2.54
CA HIS A 894 60.38 12.63 -3.53
C HIS A 894 59.30 12.44 -4.62
N SER A 895 58.61 11.29 -4.64
CA SER A 895 57.63 10.96 -5.69
C SER A 895 56.31 11.66 -5.42
N THR A 896 56.05 12.71 -6.19
CA THR A 896 54.84 13.53 -6.12
C THR A 896 53.96 13.32 -7.37
N ILE A 897 52.66 13.60 -7.26
CA ILE A 897 51.77 13.63 -8.41
C ILE A 897 50.62 14.62 -8.23
N VAL A 898 50.27 15.32 -9.30
CA VAL A 898 49.02 16.06 -9.46
C VAL A 898 48.12 15.29 -10.42
N ILE A 899 46.88 15.08 -9.99
CA ILE A 899 45.83 14.39 -10.74
C ILE A 899 44.71 15.39 -10.98
N GLN A 900 44.29 15.61 -12.22
CA GLN A 900 43.27 16.60 -12.58
C GLN A 900 42.20 16.04 -13.50
N LEU A 901 40.96 16.48 -13.32
CA LEU A 901 39.87 16.29 -14.29
C LEU A 901 39.47 17.65 -14.87
N ARG A 902 39.43 17.76 -16.21
CA ARG A 902 39.18 19.01 -16.93
C ARG A 902 38.09 18.87 -18.00
N GLY A 903 37.50 20.02 -18.34
CA GLY A 903 36.57 20.13 -19.46
C GLY A 903 37.24 20.05 -20.84
N PRO A 904 36.43 20.00 -21.93
CA PRO A 904 36.90 19.69 -23.28
C PRO A 904 37.93 20.68 -23.85
N ASN A 905 37.94 21.92 -23.37
CA ASN A 905 38.78 23.00 -23.91
C ASN A 905 40.24 23.01 -23.40
N GLY A 906 40.62 22.11 -22.47
CA GLY A 906 42.01 21.86 -22.04
C GLY A 906 42.69 22.94 -21.18
N GLY A 907 42.55 24.22 -21.56
CA GLY A 907 43.14 25.40 -20.89
C GLY A 907 42.19 26.19 -19.99
N GLY A 908 40.98 25.68 -19.73
CA GLY A 908 40.11 26.22 -18.68
C GLY A 908 40.54 25.77 -17.28
N LYS A 909 39.94 26.34 -16.23
CA LYS A 909 40.05 25.79 -14.86
C LYS A 909 39.65 24.31 -14.86
N GLN A 910 40.37 23.48 -14.10
CA GLN A 910 39.94 22.09 -13.87
C GLN A 910 38.60 22.04 -13.10
N GLU A 911 37.95 20.87 -13.11
CA GLU A 911 36.78 20.61 -12.27
C GLU A 911 37.17 20.25 -10.84
N LEU A 912 38.21 19.42 -10.71
CA LEU A 912 38.82 19.03 -9.44
C LEU A 912 40.30 18.66 -9.64
N ALA A 913 41.07 18.70 -8.55
CA ALA A 913 42.45 18.25 -8.53
C ALA A 913 42.82 17.57 -7.20
N LEU A 914 43.65 16.52 -7.29
CA LEU A 914 44.39 15.95 -6.17
C LEU A 914 45.87 16.33 -6.26
N PHE A 915 46.53 16.36 -5.11
CA PHE A 915 47.99 16.41 -5.01
C PHE A 915 48.47 15.45 -3.92
N VAL A 916 49.47 14.63 -4.23
CA VAL A 916 50.22 13.84 -3.24
C VAL A 916 51.62 14.46 -3.16
N GLY A 917 51.95 14.98 -1.98
CA GLY A 917 53.23 15.64 -1.69
C GLY A 917 54.31 14.66 -1.23
N GLU A 918 55.51 15.19 -1.00
CA GLU A 918 56.62 14.41 -0.43
C GLU A 918 56.28 13.88 0.98
N ASP A 919 55.57 14.72 1.75
CA ASP A 919 55.07 14.46 3.11
C ASP A 919 53.89 13.47 3.19
N GLU A 920 53.70 12.65 2.14
CA GLU A 920 52.69 11.58 2.01
C GLU A 920 51.22 12.01 2.02
N ILE A 921 50.90 13.20 2.52
CA ILE A 921 49.52 13.67 2.69
C ILE A 921 48.85 13.89 1.33
N LEU A 922 47.78 13.14 1.09
CA LEU A 922 46.85 13.33 -0.01
C LEU A 922 46.01 14.59 0.23
N ARG A 923 46.00 15.51 -0.74
CA ARG A 923 45.32 16.80 -0.66
C ARG A 923 44.26 16.94 -1.74
N LEU A 924 43.14 17.54 -1.36
CA LEU A 924 42.05 17.97 -2.22
C LEU A 924 42.24 19.45 -2.60
N ARG A 925 41.89 19.83 -3.82
CA ARG A 925 41.84 21.23 -4.27
C ARG A 925 40.44 21.80 -4.09
N ASP A 926 40.31 22.86 -3.30
CA ASP A 926 39.14 23.72 -3.31
C ASP A 926 39.21 24.61 -4.55
N GLU A 927 38.42 24.32 -5.57
CA GLU A 927 38.43 25.05 -6.85
C GLU A 927 37.65 26.38 -6.80
N ILE A 928 36.94 26.64 -5.68
CA ILE A 928 36.19 27.87 -5.45
C ILE A 928 37.01 28.84 -4.58
N GLY A 929 37.63 28.34 -3.51
CA GLY A 929 38.54 29.08 -2.62
C GLY A 929 40.02 29.03 -3.03
N GLU A 930 40.33 28.40 -4.16
CA GLU A 930 41.67 28.29 -4.78
C GLU A 930 42.81 27.85 -3.84
N LYS A 931 42.52 26.92 -2.93
CA LYS A 931 43.46 26.41 -1.90
C LYS A 931 43.54 24.89 -1.87
N TRP A 932 44.64 24.36 -1.35
CA TRP A 932 44.77 22.93 -1.03
C TRP A 932 44.29 22.66 0.39
N ILE A 933 43.60 21.53 0.58
CA ILE A 933 43.08 21.05 1.87
C ILE A 933 43.60 19.63 2.08
N SER A 934 44.09 19.29 3.27
CA SER A 934 44.45 17.91 3.61
C SER A 934 43.18 17.05 3.68
N SER A 935 43.24 15.84 3.09
CA SER A 935 42.17 14.84 3.24
C SER A 935 42.23 14.10 4.60
N GLY A 936 43.34 14.21 5.33
CA GLY A 936 43.65 13.37 6.48
C GLY A 936 44.12 11.95 6.11
N LEU A 937 44.25 11.63 4.82
CA LEU A 937 44.78 10.36 4.32
C LEU A 937 46.24 10.53 3.86
N THR A 938 47.06 9.51 4.04
CA THR A 938 48.46 9.44 3.60
C THR A 938 48.65 8.31 2.59
N ILE A 939 49.60 8.48 1.66
CA ILE A 939 49.95 7.47 0.65
C ILE A 939 51.46 7.24 0.72
N LYS A 940 51.86 6.08 1.22
CA LYS A 940 53.27 5.74 1.50
C LYS A 940 54.08 5.50 0.20
N PRO A 941 55.41 5.64 0.23
CA PRO A 941 56.28 5.13 -0.83
C PRO A 941 56.37 3.60 -0.80
N ARG A 942 56.56 3.01 -1.99
CA ARG A 942 56.76 1.57 -2.24
C ARG A 942 55.58 0.65 -1.92
N GLU A 943 54.38 1.21 -1.87
CA GLU A 943 53.12 0.49 -1.70
C GLU A 943 52.15 0.90 -2.81
N TRP A 944 51.35 -0.06 -3.31
CA TRP A 944 50.29 0.22 -4.29
C TRP A 944 49.01 0.61 -3.54
N THR A 945 48.55 1.84 -3.76
CA THR A 945 47.38 2.41 -3.11
C THR A 945 46.32 2.76 -4.15
N LYS A 946 45.13 2.15 -4.03
CA LYS A 946 43.97 2.51 -4.84
C LYS A 946 43.37 3.81 -4.31
N ILE A 947 43.29 4.82 -5.15
CA ILE A 947 42.61 6.09 -4.87
C ILE A 947 41.24 6.06 -5.54
N THR A 948 40.19 6.38 -4.78
CA THR A 948 38.80 6.45 -5.23
C THR A 948 38.25 7.85 -4.97
N VAL A 949 38.16 8.69 -6.00
CA VAL A 949 37.54 10.02 -5.93
C VAL A 949 36.06 9.90 -6.31
N THR A 950 35.17 10.43 -5.48
CA THR A 950 33.72 10.42 -5.72
C THR A 950 33.23 11.86 -5.83
N ALA A 951 32.79 12.25 -7.04
CA ALA A 951 32.43 13.62 -7.38
C ALA A 951 30.91 13.80 -7.51
N ASN A 952 30.35 14.59 -6.59
CA ASN A 952 28.93 14.93 -6.54
C ASN A 952 28.74 16.32 -7.15
N ARG A 953 28.46 16.36 -8.47
CA ARG A 953 28.24 17.62 -9.21
C ARG A 953 27.01 18.38 -8.72
N ARG A 954 26.03 17.64 -8.17
CA ARG A 954 24.79 18.21 -7.61
C ARG A 954 25.06 19.05 -6.35
N THR A 955 25.82 18.55 -5.38
CA THR A 955 26.27 19.32 -4.21
C THR A 955 27.46 20.22 -4.51
N ARG A 956 28.12 20.01 -5.66
CA ARG A 956 29.40 20.62 -6.07
C ARG A 956 30.53 20.31 -5.09
N ARG A 957 30.56 19.08 -4.56
CA ARG A 957 31.61 18.61 -3.64
C ARG A 957 32.14 17.24 -4.06
N TYR A 958 33.41 16.99 -3.77
CA TYR A 958 34.04 15.69 -4.00
C TYR A 958 34.84 15.26 -2.78
N THR A 959 34.77 13.96 -2.49
CA THR A 959 35.57 13.30 -1.45
C THR A 959 36.49 12.25 -2.08
N VAL A 960 37.46 11.78 -1.31
CA VAL A 960 38.41 10.75 -1.72
C VAL A 960 38.51 9.66 -0.65
N ALA A 961 38.69 8.43 -1.09
CA ALA A 961 39.06 7.30 -0.25
C ALA A 961 40.34 6.65 -0.80
N ILE A 962 41.07 5.95 0.08
CA ILE A 962 42.22 5.13 -0.30
C ILE A 962 42.08 3.68 0.18
N ARG A 963 42.79 2.76 -0.48
CA ARG A 963 42.95 1.37 -0.04
C ARG A 963 44.36 0.89 -0.35
N GLU A 964 45.05 0.38 0.66
CA GLU A 964 46.43 -0.14 0.53
C GLU A 964 46.35 -1.66 0.35
N GLY A 965 46.78 -2.17 -0.81
CA GLY A 965 46.63 -3.58 -1.18
C GLY A 965 45.19 -4.10 -1.04
N ASP A 966 45.05 -5.28 -0.41
CA ASP A 966 43.76 -5.92 -0.06
C ASP A 966 43.16 -5.43 1.28
N GLY A 967 43.68 -4.33 1.85
CA GLY A 967 43.23 -3.79 3.12
C GLY A 967 41.85 -3.09 3.08
N ASP A 968 41.43 -2.57 4.23
CA ASP A 968 40.18 -1.80 4.37
C ASP A 968 40.23 -0.44 3.66
N GLU A 969 39.06 0.05 3.25
CA GLU A 969 38.92 1.35 2.57
C GLU A 969 38.85 2.51 3.57
N GLN A 970 39.84 3.39 3.51
CA GLN A 970 39.95 4.59 4.36
C GLN A 970 39.33 5.80 3.64
N ILE A 971 38.17 6.25 4.11
CA ILE A 971 37.42 7.38 3.50
C ILE A 971 37.81 8.69 4.18
N SER A 972 38.08 9.74 3.38
CA SER A 972 38.35 11.08 3.91
C SER A 972 37.12 11.67 4.59
N ARG A 973 37.32 12.17 5.82
CA ARG A 973 36.31 12.94 6.57
C ARG A 973 36.17 14.39 6.08
N ILE A 974 36.96 14.77 5.07
CA ILE A 974 37.01 16.12 4.50
C ILE A 974 36.71 16.02 3.00
N ASP A 975 35.82 16.87 2.51
CA ASP A 975 35.50 17.01 1.10
C ASP A 975 35.81 18.43 0.60
N ALA A 976 35.95 18.60 -0.70
CA ALA A 976 36.34 19.87 -1.32
C ALA A 976 35.31 20.36 -2.36
N PRO A 977 35.13 21.68 -2.54
CA PRO A 977 34.33 22.24 -3.63
C PRO A 977 34.92 21.95 -5.02
N LEU A 978 34.07 21.50 -5.96
CA LEU A 978 34.41 21.32 -7.37
C LEU A 978 33.81 22.40 -8.27
N ASN A 979 34.49 22.66 -9.39
CA ASN A 979 34.17 23.70 -10.36
C ASN A 979 33.50 23.07 -11.60
N VAL A 980 32.20 22.76 -11.49
CA VAL A 980 31.41 22.01 -12.50
C VAL A 980 31.65 22.54 -13.92
N GLN A 981 32.18 21.66 -14.77
CA GLN A 981 32.32 21.89 -16.21
C GLN A 981 31.09 21.37 -16.95
N GLU A 982 30.76 21.99 -18.10
CA GLU A 982 29.68 21.52 -19.00
C GLU A 982 29.83 20.03 -19.34
N LYS A 983 31.08 19.57 -19.49
CA LYS A 983 31.47 18.17 -19.65
C LYS A 983 32.83 17.94 -19.00
N VAL A 984 33.06 16.77 -18.42
CA VAL A 984 34.43 16.30 -18.11
C VAL A 984 34.88 15.36 -19.23
N ARG A 985 36.03 15.68 -19.82
CA ARG A 985 36.63 14.96 -20.96
C ARG A 985 38.04 14.48 -20.66
N LEU A 986 38.83 15.30 -19.97
CA LEU A 986 40.27 15.10 -19.86
C LEU A 986 40.63 14.70 -18.44
N MET A 987 41.32 13.58 -18.29
CA MET A 987 42.06 13.25 -17.08
C MET A 987 43.54 13.50 -17.33
N THR A 988 44.20 14.28 -16.50
CA THR A 988 45.61 14.67 -16.70
C THR A 988 46.44 14.33 -15.46
N LEU A 989 47.56 13.62 -15.68
CA LEU A 989 48.50 13.13 -14.67
C LEU A 989 49.88 13.72 -14.93
N PHE A 990 50.48 14.35 -13.91
CA PHE A 990 51.83 14.92 -14.02
C PHE A 990 52.50 15.06 -12.65
N PRO A 991 53.84 14.93 -12.56
CA PRO A 991 54.57 15.06 -11.31
C PRO A 991 54.87 16.54 -11.01
N GLN A 992 55.33 16.85 -9.79
CA GLN A 992 55.81 18.16 -9.39
C GLN A 992 57.31 18.12 -9.03
N PRO A 993 57.97 19.27 -8.84
CA PRO A 993 59.28 19.31 -8.18
C PRO A 993 59.26 18.66 -6.78
N PRO A 994 60.38 18.10 -6.29
CA PRO A 994 61.76 18.21 -6.80
C PRO A 994 62.17 17.08 -7.77
N GLU A 995 63.47 16.96 -8.03
CA GLU A 995 64.06 15.96 -8.93
C GLU A 995 64.08 14.55 -8.33
N GLY A 996 64.01 13.52 -9.17
CA GLY A 996 63.86 12.13 -8.73
C GLY A 996 62.42 11.73 -8.37
N SER A 997 61.42 12.59 -8.56
CA SER A 997 60.00 12.24 -8.48
C SER A 997 59.62 11.21 -9.56
N VAL A 998 59.27 9.99 -9.14
CA VAL A 998 58.94 8.86 -10.03
C VAL A 998 57.73 8.10 -9.50
N THR A 999 56.61 8.16 -10.23
CA THR A 999 55.32 7.63 -9.78
C THR A 999 54.74 6.69 -10.84
N LEU A 1000 54.26 5.52 -10.41
CA LEU A 1000 53.52 4.60 -11.27
C LEU A 1000 52.01 4.75 -11.07
N VAL A 1001 51.25 4.51 -12.15
CA VAL A 1001 49.78 4.61 -12.18
C VAL A 1001 49.18 3.45 -12.97
N ASP A 1002 48.06 2.91 -12.49
CA ASP A 1002 47.34 1.77 -13.08
C ASP A 1002 45.84 1.78 -12.72
N ASP A 1003 45.07 0.77 -13.14
CA ASP A 1003 43.61 0.56 -12.88
C ASP A 1003 42.76 1.85 -12.95
N ILE A 1004 43.03 2.66 -13.97
CA ILE A 1004 42.46 3.99 -14.13
C ILE A 1004 41.09 3.87 -14.80
N ALA A 1005 40.03 4.17 -14.06
CA ALA A 1005 38.67 4.24 -14.58
C ALA A 1005 37.96 5.52 -14.12
N LEU A 1006 37.53 6.34 -15.08
CA LEU A 1006 36.51 7.37 -14.84
C LEU A 1006 35.16 6.77 -15.24
N MET A 1007 34.27 6.60 -14.26
CA MET A 1007 32.99 5.93 -14.42
C MET A 1007 31.82 6.90 -14.20
N GLU A 1008 30.82 6.83 -15.08
CA GLU A 1008 29.57 7.55 -14.89
C GLU A 1008 28.71 6.86 -13.84
N VAL A 1009 28.26 7.64 -12.85
CA VAL A 1009 27.57 7.17 -11.65
C VAL A 1009 26.13 7.68 -11.68
N ARG A 1010 25.17 6.77 -11.82
CA ARG A 1010 23.72 7.08 -11.97
C ARG A 1010 22.89 6.53 -10.83
#